data_AF-A0A7L0KGU4-F1
#
_entry.id   AF-A0A7L0KGU4-F1
#
_cell.length_a   1.000
_cell.length_b   1.000
_cell.length_c   1.000
_cell.angle_alpha   90.00
_cell.angle_beta   90.00
_cell.angle_gamma   90.00
#
_symmetry.space_group_name_H-M   'P 1'
#
loop_
_entity.id
_entity.type
_entity.pdbx_description
1 polymer ?
#
loop_
_entity_poly.entity_id
_entity_poly.type
_entity_poly.pdbx_seq_one_letter_code
_entity_poly.pdbx_strand_id
1 'polypeptide(L)'
;SLYPFGAEGGDTECVQRTVDFNSPLFKPEIGFPFGKSLRDSLYFTDNGQIIFPPTDNYVPSNPNPPPWGFSGREALPMVAAFWDDADFSRGVGTTWYQEYPTLSSTRDPLVRDVEAKIEKYLKTPYTAKWTLKVTWAKAPAYPSPQDDAQTNTYQAVLSTDGSQSFALLLYQDGGMRWDYAGLAARDVLIGFSSGDGYAQNNELTQKPPAQDAGCGVSAATAAPLCCSLAASPDVRGLWLYRLGSRGRVNSRLRCLAWLEAQPAPATWSAELPPCPCSRPQAELDPRYRRSGGAKRGAAFPPAPGAAAIPQNVSGLADTSVTMLRTASPSRTGAGVRCLYRGTSLLEGWQERAWSPPTHPTADGELQAFEWCCRRTGKPRFCARFAEKRPRTGCEGYVPPTPAGAFGDPHITTLDGLTYTFNGLGDFVLLLASDAQTSFVLQGRTAQTGTAQATNFVAFAAQYISTTTTTVEWTLGSQGEVRVLLNYKTIQFSYSQDMGAEVYYRPGVLLVNTSSITAIFDGTIAISISSNSGILSMICSLPDQYRNGTKGLLGVWDHDPADDFQMPNGTSIPVNSSEEEIFSYGMTWAVGEHSLFAQPLETPIKNFTPLFLSQLRQENESRYQLAALQCRGSKECIYDTLSTGDVTLGLTTQSLVQDFQQKKTVLNAFPPVITGNPLLTAFRTERVTRQYRAEGPGTLFVPHISPELNISENGTLTWEPRGTAPLSVTLQAVGSHHLPALLQLSFTLCSCRRSQECDYSDTATVAGSSLQLAACRCDDGYSGPFCQHPPDPCAQGCFPGVGCDLDTGCGPCPPGLTGDGRHCSGEGLGCGTACGSRSCPEGFCSNGGRCRLHPSSCAPACVCPPAFTDQRCLVAGGDFRPLASTDLPQRSVQLRVRALRNATAGEVNVTVSAILGSLEVQAFQSNTNITRMAAGGFAFAVVAKFAYNSSGSVIQFLNEDLVGAITGAFNEQRGERDAGAQLLLERLHRDNVTDVVKLTVAELRHYFSCGRYGYEGYQLDYVGTTGFICISPCKKGYCQHGGKCQHLPEGPTCSCVPFSVFSPAGVQCEQLAVSLTAFLGILVGALALLCLLLTTACLASHLC
;
A
#
# COMPACT_ATOMS: atom_id res chain seq x y z
N SER A 1 -0.91 -42.64 2.72
CA SER A 1 -2.17 -42.83 1.98
C SER A 1 -2.60 -41.49 1.41
N LEU A 2 -3.18 -41.51 0.20
CA LEU A 2 -3.77 -40.34 -0.43
C LEU A 2 -5.06 -39.92 0.31
N TYR A 3 -5.47 -38.67 0.15
CA TYR A 3 -6.82 -38.24 0.55
C TYR A 3 -7.86 -38.88 -0.37
N PRO A 4 -9.09 -39.15 0.10
CA PRO A 4 -10.19 -39.57 -0.76
C PRO A 4 -10.34 -38.64 -1.97
N PHE A 5 -10.55 -39.21 -3.15
CA PHE A 5 -10.65 -38.47 -4.41
C PHE A 5 -11.65 -39.13 -5.37
N GLY A 6 -11.99 -38.42 -6.43
CA GLY A 6 -13.02 -38.84 -7.40
C GLY A 6 -14.42 -38.37 -7.01
N ALA A 7 -15.42 -38.78 -7.80
CA ALA A 7 -16.82 -38.38 -7.58
C ALA A 7 -17.33 -38.73 -6.17
N GLU A 8 -16.95 -39.89 -5.63
CA GLU A 8 -17.29 -40.31 -4.26
C GLU A 8 -16.62 -39.45 -3.18
N GLY A 9 -15.46 -38.85 -3.51
CA GLY A 9 -14.74 -37.90 -2.67
C GLY A 9 -15.25 -36.46 -2.77
N GLY A 10 -16.22 -36.18 -3.65
CA GLY A 10 -16.73 -34.84 -3.93
C GLY A 10 -15.84 -34.01 -4.84
N ASP A 11 -14.88 -34.63 -5.54
CA ASP A 11 -13.99 -33.95 -6.47
C ASP A 11 -14.69 -33.65 -7.80
N THR A 12 -14.26 -32.57 -8.45
CA THR A 12 -14.64 -32.24 -9.82
C THR A 12 -13.66 -32.89 -10.80
N GLU A 13 -14.20 -33.56 -11.83
CA GLU A 13 -13.39 -34.14 -12.91
C GLU A 13 -12.80 -33.02 -13.79
N CYS A 14 -11.52 -33.13 -14.11
CA CYS A 14 -10.82 -32.24 -15.03
C CYS A 14 -9.98 -33.08 -15.99
N VAL A 15 -10.52 -33.45 -17.14
CA VAL A 15 -9.76 -34.18 -18.15
C VAL A 15 -10.22 -33.78 -19.54
N GLN A 16 -9.27 -33.51 -20.42
CA GLN A 16 -9.50 -33.46 -21.86
C GLN A 16 -8.82 -34.67 -22.46
N ARG A 17 -9.50 -35.39 -23.36
CA ARG A 17 -8.94 -36.58 -24.02
C ARG A 17 -8.00 -36.17 -25.15
N THR A 18 -6.97 -35.42 -24.76
CA THR A 18 -5.91 -34.83 -25.58
C THR A 18 -4.61 -34.84 -24.77
N VAL A 19 -3.49 -34.50 -25.40
CA VAL A 19 -2.25 -34.12 -24.70
C VAL A 19 -2.31 -32.64 -24.29
N ASP A 20 -1.51 -32.26 -23.30
CA ASP A 20 -1.23 -30.87 -22.87
C ASP A 20 -2.47 -30.02 -22.50
N PHE A 21 -3.37 -30.55 -21.68
CA PHE A 21 -4.53 -29.78 -21.20
C PHE A 21 -4.33 -29.12 -19.82
N ASN A 22 -5.02 -28.00 -19.62
CA ASN A 22 -4.95 -27.20 -18.40
C ASN A 22 -6.30 -27.16 -17.68
N SER A 23 -6.26 -27.01 -16.36
CA SER A 23 -7.43 -26.70 -15.56
C SER A 23 -7.93 -25.27 -15.82
N PRO A 24 -9.17 -24.94 -15.40
CA PRO A 24 -9.57 -23.55 -15.22
C PRO A 24 -8.64 -22.82 -14.24
N LEU A 25 -8.64 -21.48 -14.30
CA LEU A 25 -7.91 -20.64 -13.34
C LEU A 25 -8.65 -20.58 -12.01
N PHE A 26 -7.93 -20.85 -10.93
CA PHE A 26 -8.35 -20.62 -9.56
C PHE A 26 -7.91 -19.22 -9.13
N LYS A 27 -8.81 -18.45 -8.51
CA LYS A 27 -8.57 -17.05 -8.10
C LYS A 27 -8.86 -16.85 -6.61
N PRO A 28 -7.94 -17.21 -5.71
CA PRO A 28 -8.12 -17.03 -4.28
C PRO A 28 -8.37 -15.55 -3.95
N GLU A 29 -9.49 -15.23 -3.27
CA GLU A 29 -9.85 -13.82 -3.01
C GLU A 29 -8.79 -13.08 -2.18
N ILE A 30 -8.14 -13.80 -1.27
CA ILE A 30 -7.01 -13.31 -0.45
C ILE A 30 -5.67 -13.28 -1.21
N GLY A 31 -5.62 -13.81 -2.43
CA GLY A 31 -4.40 -14.12 -3.16
C GLY A 31 -3.60 -15.27 -2.52
N PHE A 32 -2.62 -15.79 -3.25
CA PHE A 32 -1.75 -16.87 -2.78
C PHE A 32 -0.31 -16.35 -2.57
N PRO A 33 0.21 -16.30 -1.34
CA PRO A 33 1.60 -15.94 -1.10
C PRO A 33 2.54 -16.94 -1.77
N PHE A 34 3.47 -16.50 -2.63
CA PHE A 34 4.48 -17.39 -3.21
C PHE A 34 5.78 -16.63 -3.45
N GLY A 35 6.87 -17.07 -2.81
CA GLY A 35 8.12 -16.34 -2.78
C GLY A 35 7.97 -15.00 -2.03
N LYS A 36 8.27 -13.90 -2.72
CA LYS A 36 8.10 -12.51 -2.25
C LYS A 36 6.80 -11.86 -2.74
N SER A 37 6.06 -12.56 -3.60
CA SER A 37 4.90 -12.01 -4.31
C SER A 37 3.58 -12.59 -3.79
N LEU A 38 2.49 -11.84 -3.97
CA LEU A 38 1.13 -12.35 -3.80
C LEU A 38 0.55 -12.60 -5.19
N ARG A 39 0.25 -13.86 -5.49
CA ARG A 39 -0.25 -14.30 -6.79
C ARG A 39 -1.78 -14.23 -6.81
N ASP A 40 -2.35 -13.72 -7.89
CA ASP A 40 -3.80 -13.52 -8.03
C ASP A 40 -4.54 -14.76 -8.55
N SER A 41 -3.85 -15.57 -9.34
CA SER A 41 -4.40 -16.78 -9.95
C SER A 41 -3.39 -17.91 -10.04
N LEU A 42 -3.88 -19.12 -10.23
CA LEU A 42 -3.11 -20.33 -10.49
C LEU A 42 -3.97 -21.35 -11.24
N TYR A 43 -3.33 -22.31 -11.92
CA TYR A 43 -3.98 -23.45 -12.56
C TYR A 43 -3.05 -24.66 -12.47
N PHE A 44 -3.56 -25.85 -12.79
CA PHE A 44 -2.74 -27.06 -12.89
C PHE A 44 -2.80 -27.65 -14.29
N THR A 45 -1.77 -28.42 -14.64
CA THR A 45 -1.62 -29.08 -15.93
C THR A 45 -1.76 -30.59 -15.76
N ASP A 46 -2.10 -31.28 -16.83
CA ASP A 46 -2.08 -32.74 -16.92
C ASP A 46 -0.68 -33.32 -16.66
N ASN A 47 0.37 -32.59 -17.06
CA ASN A 47 1.79 -32.88 -16.83
C ASN A 47 2.27 -32.70 -15.38
N GLY A 48 1.36 -32.63 -14.38
CA GLY A 48 1.73 -32.63 -12.97
C GLY A 48 2.28 -31.31 -12.41
N GLN A 49 2.01 -30.18 -13.07
CA GLN A 49 2.41 -28.85 -12.59
C GLN A 49 1.24 -28.09 -12.00
N ILE A 50 1.54 -27.14 -11.10
CA ILE A 50 0.63 -26.09 -10.65
C ILE A 50 1.33 -24.75 -10.88
N ILE A 51 0.85 -23.96 -11.83
CA ILE A 51 1.51 -22.77 -12.36
C ILE A 51 0.78 -21.51 -11.89
N PHE A 52 1.56 -20.48 -11.54
CA PHE A 52 1.06 -19.15 -11.17
C PHE A 52 1.35 -18.16 -12.30
N PRO A 53 0.39 -17.90 -13.19
CA PRO A 53 0.65 -17.11 -14.38
C PRO A 53 0.86 -15.62 -14.03
N PRO A 54 1.66 -14.89 -14.84
CA PRO A 54 1.84 -13.44 -14.69
C PRO A 54 0.55 -12.67 -15.05
N THR A 55 -0.29 -13.24 -15.92
CA THR A 55 -1.58 -12.69 -16.35
C THR A 55 -2.55 -13.84 -16.61
N ASP A 56 -3.85 -13.61 -16.44
CA ASP A 56 -4.89 -14.64 -16.68
C ASP A 56 -4.95 -15.16 -18.12
N ASN A 57 -4.27 -14.51 -19.08
CA ASN A 57 -4.23 -14.91 -20.48
C ASN A 57 -2.98 -15.70 -20.88
N TYR A 58 -2.08 -15.97 -19.94
CA TYR A 58 -0.84 -16.71 -20.22
C TYR A 58 -0.86 -18.04 -19.46
N VAL A 59 -1.43 -19.05 -20.09
CA VAL A 59 -1.73 -20.37 -19.49
C VAL A 59 -1.08 -21.50 -20.32
N PRO A 60 0.25 -21.63 -20.34
CA PRO A 60 0.92 -22.69 -21.08
C PRO A 60 0.99 -24.03 -20.32
N SER A 61 0.95 -25.17 -21.03
CA SER A 61 0.90 -26.52 -20.43
C SER A 61 2.26 -27.17 -20.15
N ASN A 62 3.34 -26.63 -20.73
CA ASN A 62 4.75 -27.04 -20.61
C ASN A 62 5.01 -28.53 -20.28
N PRO A 63 4.99 -29.45 -21.27
CA PRO A 63 5.22 -30.88 -21.03
C PRO A 63 6.63 -31.20 -20.55
N ASN A 64 7.64 -30.46 -21.01
CA ASN A 64 9.04 -30.82 -20.81
C ASN A 64 9.71 -30.05 -19.64
N PRO A 65 10.16 -30.74 -18.57
CA PRO A 65 10.91 -30.14 -17.47
C PRO A 65 12.30 -29.64 -17.88
N PRO A 66 12.85 -28.59 -17.21
CA PRO A 66 14.20 -28.13 -17.46
C PRO A 66 15.22 -29.18 -16.98
N PRO A 67 16.24 -29.52 -17.79
CA PRO A 67 17.18 -30.61 -17.48
C PRO A 67 18.08 -30.33 -16.26
N TRP A 68 18.07 -29.12 -15.72
CA TRP A 68 18.86 -28.69 -14.56
C TRP A 68 18.00 -28.51 -13.29
N GLY A 69 16.70 -28.80 -13.37
CA GLY A 69 15.72 -28.49 -12.32
C GLY A 69 15.50 -26.98 -12.14
N PHE A 70 14.88 -26.61 -11.01
CA PHE A 70 14.58 -25.23 -10.67
C PHE A 70 15.82 -24.45 -10.21
N SER A 71 16.03 -23.26 -10.78
CA SER A 71 17.01 -22.26 -10.36
C SER A 71 16.42 -21.19 -9.44
N GLY A 72 15.09 -21.12 -9.31
CA GLY A 72 14.39 -20.06 -8.56
C GLY A 72 14.15 -18.78 -9.36
N ARG A 73 14.53 -18.73 -10.64
CA ARG A 73 14.42 -17.54 -11.52
C ARG A 73 13.62 -17.82 -12.78
N GLU A 74 12.83 -18.88 -12.76
CA GLU A 74 11.93 -19.27 -13.84
C GLU A 74 10.96 -18.13 -14.14
N ALA A 75 10.68 -17.93 -15.43
CA ALA A 75 9.70 -16.93 -15.87
C ALA A 75 8.30 -17.22 -15.33
N LEU A 76 8.00 -18.50 -15.09
CA LEU A 76 6.75 -18.98 -14.51
C LEU A 76 7.01 -19.56 -13.12
N PRO A 77 6.48 -18.94 -12.07
CA PRO A 77 6.43 -19.56 -10.76
C PRO A 77 5.51 -20.79 -10.80
N MET A 78 5.95 -21.91 -10.21
CA MET A 78 5.19 -23.14 -10.22
C MET A 78 5.56 -24.09 -9.07
N VAL A 79 4.67 -25.04 -8.78
CA VAL A 79 4.92 -26.24 -8.00
C VAL A 79 4.85 -27.43 -8.95
N ALA A 80 5.93 -28.19 -9.05
CA ALA A 80 5.94 -29.45 -9.78
C ALA A 80 5.62 -30.59 -8.81
N ALA A 81 4.39 -31.11 -8.91
CA ALA A 81 3.97 -32.25 -8.12
C ALA A 81 4.68 -33.52 -8.59
N PHE A 82 4.66 -33.75 -9.90
CA PHE A 82 5.44 -34.77 -10.60
C PHE A 82 5.48 -34.34 -12.07
N TRP A 83 6.42 -33.48 -12.42
CA TRP A 83 6.46 -32.85 -13.74
C TRP A 83 7.22 -33.71 -14.74
N ASP A 84 6.48 -34.26 -15.69
CA ASP A 84 6.94 -34.97 -16.88
C ASP A 84 5.78 -35.08 -17.90
N ASP A 85 6.06 -35.47 -19.14
CA ASP A 85 5.09 -35.52 -20.24
C ASP A 85 4.07 -36.66 -20.04
N ALA A 86 2.81 -36.30 -19.79
CA ALA A 86 1.71 -37.22 -19.52
C ALA A 86 0.67 -37.21 -20.64
N ASP A 87 0.09 -38.36 -20.98
CA ASP A 87 -0.78 -38.49 -22.16
C ASP A 87 -2.15 -39.11 -21.86
N PHE A 88 -3.16 -38.27 -21.62
CA PHE A 88 -4.53 -38.71 -21.34
C PHE A 88 -5.37 -38.95 -22.61
N SER A 89 -4.79 -38.83 -23.81
CA SER A 89 -5.51 -38.85 -25.09
C SER A 89 -6.21 -40.18 -25.39
N ARG A 90 -5.68 -41.30 -24.85
CA ARG A 90 -6.21 -42.66 -25.09
C ARG A 90 -7.30 -43.10 -24.11
N GLY A 91 -7.78 -42.21 -23.24
CA GLY A 91 -8.86 -42.53 -22.29
C GLY A 91 -8.40 -43.22 -21.01
N VAL A 92 -7.08 -43.39 -20.83
CA VAL A 92 -6.47 -43.90 -19.59
C VAL A 92 -6.26 -42.74 -18.61
N GLY A 93 -6.55 -42.98 -17.33
CA GLY A 93 -6.38 -42.00 -16.27
C GLY A 93 -7.37 -40.83 -16.30
N THR A 94 -7.31 -40.00 -15.27
CA THR A 94 -8.08 -38.76 -15.15
C THR A 94 -7.40 -37.84 -14.13
N THR A 95 -7.75 -36.55 -14.13
CA THR A 95 -7.36 -35.63 -13.04
C THR A 95 -8.59 -35.10 -12.31
N TRP A 96 -8.45 -34.91 -11.01
CA TRP A 96 -9.51 -34.48 -10.11
C TRP A 96 -9.06 -33.29 -9.31
N TYR A 97 -9.97 -32.37 -8.99
CA TYR A 97 -9.66 -31.28 -8.07
C TYR A 97 -10.82 -30.93 -7.15
N GLN A 98 -10.48 -30.31 -6.02
CA GLN A 98 -11.46 -29.70 -5.12
C GLN A 98 -10.86 -28.47 -4.45
N GLU A 99 -11.60 -27.35 -4.50
CA GLU A 99 -11.25 -26.09 -3.86
C GLU A 99 -12.05 -25.92 -2.56
N TYR A 100 -11.36 -25.52 -1.50
CA TYR A 100 -11.93 -25.32 -0.16
C TYR A 100 -11.71 -23.86 0.28
N PRO A 101 -12.70 -22.97 0.08
CA PRO A 101 -12.66 -21.61 0.62
C PRO A 101 -13.02 -21.64 2.11
N THR A 102 -12.06 -21.38 2.99
CA THR A 102 -12.22 -21.50 4.46
C THR A 102 -12.15 -20.16 5.20
N LEU A 103 -12.45 -19.07 4.50
CA LEU A 103 -12.64 -17.74 5.09
C LEU A 103 -13.87 -17.72 6.02
N SER A 104 -15.01 -18.25 5.55
CA SER A 104 -16.33 -18.16 6.18
C SER A 104 -17.04 -19.51 6.40
N SER A 105 -16.42 -20.63 6.03
CA SER A 105 -17.05 -21.97 6.03
C SER A 105 -16.60 -22.86 7.21
N THR A 106 -17.44 -23.84 7.54
CA THR A 106 -17.09 -24.95 8.45
C THR A 106 -15.90 -25.73 7.93
N ARG A 107 -14.91 -25.99 8.79
CA ARG A 107 -13.65 -26.64 8.38
C ARG A 107 -13.87 -28.09 7.97
N ASP A 108 -13.67 -28.35 6.69
CA ASP A 108 -13.65 -29.69 6.11
C ASP A 108 -12.63 -30.60 6.83
N PRO A 109 -12.92 -31.90 7.08
CA PRO A 109 -11.99 -32.82 7.71
C PRO A 109 -10.61 -32.90 7.02
N LEU A 110 -10.57 -32.81 5.69
CA LEU A 110 -9.33 -32.77 4.92
C LEU A 110 -8.49 -31.56 5.28
N VAL A 111 -9.10 -30.38 5.35
CA VAL A 111 -8.41 -29.13 5.71
C VAL A 111 -7.85 -29.24 7.13
N ARG A 112 -8.59 -29.81 8.08
CA ARG A 112 -8.10 -30.02 9.45
C ARG A 112 -6.90 -30.96 9.51
N ASP A 113 -6.88 -32.01 8.69
CA ASP A 113 -5.74 -32.91 8.59
C ASP A 113 -4.52 -32.24 7.93
N VAL A 114 -4.73 -31.39 6.91
CA VAL A 114 -3.68 -30.56 6.32
C VAL A 114 -3.08 -29.61 7.37
N GLU A 115 -3.93 -28.92 8.14
CA GLU A 115 -3.51 -28.06 9.26
C GLU A 115 -2.67 -28.84 10.27
N ALA A 116 -3.17 -30.01 10.71
CA ALA A 116 -2.47 -30.86 11.67
C ALA A 116 -1.13 -31.38 11.15
N LYS A 117 -1.03 -31.73 9.86
CA LYS A 117 0.24 -32.16 9.23
C LYS A 117 1.25 -31.03 9.18
N ILE A 118 0.84 -29.82 8.78
CA ILE A 118 1.72 -28.65 8.76
C ILE A 118 2.24 -28.33 10.16
N GLU A 119 1.36 -28.32 11.17
CA GLU A 119 1.74 -28.06 12.55
C GLU A 119 2.68 -29.16 13.09
N LYS A 120 2.35 -30.43 12.84
CA LYS A 120 3.15 -31.57 13.29
C LYS A 120 4.56 -31.56 12.70
N TYR A 121 4.69 -31.38 11.38
CA TYR A 121 5.95 -31.59 10.66
C TYR A 121 6.78 -30.31 10.48
N LEU A 122 6.13 -29.15 10.29
CA LEU A 122 6.82 -27.86 10.11
C LEU A 122 6.85 -27.01 11.39
N LYS A 123 6.31 -27.52 12.51
CA LYS A 123 6.28 -26.83 13.81
C LYS A 123 5.77 -25.40 13.73
N THR A 124 4.80 -25.18 12.85
CA THR A 124 4.26 -23.86 12.55
C THR A 124 2.76 -23.87 12.85
N PRO A 125 2.27 -23.02 13.77
CA PRO A 125 0.84 -22.89 14.00
C PRO A 125 0.19 -22.37 12.71
N TYR A 126 -0.85 -23.07 12.25
CA TYR A 126 -1.40 -22.83 10.93
C TYR A 126 -2.91 -23.02 10.92
N THR A 127 -3.61 -22.13 10.24
CA THR A 127 -5.06 -22.20 10.03
C THR A 127 -5.38 -21.78 8.61
N ALA A 128 -5.78 -22.73 7.78
CA ALA A 128 -6.01 -22.50 6.37
C ALA A 128 -7.19 -21.54 6.16
N LYS A 129 -7.01 -20.59 5.24
CA LYS A 129 -8.05 -19.69 4.72
C LYS A 129 -8.44 -20.01 3.28
N TRP A 130 -7.60 -20.78 2.61
CA TRP A 130 -7.83 -21.32 1.28
C TRP A 130 -6.98 -22.57 1.06
N THR A 131 -7.58 -23.61 0.49
CA THR A 131 -6.90 -24.88 0.15
C THR A 131 -7.38 -25.41 -1.19
N LEU A 132 -6.46 -25.92 -2.01
CA LEU A 132 -6.75 -26.64 -3.26
C LEU A 132 -6.12 -28.02 -3.20
N LYS A 133 -6.91 -29.06 -3.47
CA LYS A 133 -6.45 -30.44 -3.67
C LYS A 133 -6.54 -30.79 -5.15
N VAL A 134 -5.47 -31.34 -5.71
CA VAL A 134 -5.41 -31.87 -7.07
C VAL A 134 -4.93 -33.32 -7.01
N THR A 135 -5.55 -34.21 -7.79
CA THR A 135 -5.18 -35.62 -7.92
C THR A 135 -4.97 -35.96 -9.39
N TRP A 136 -3.79 -36.49 -9.72
CA TRP A 136 -3.55 -37.15 -11.01
C TRP A 136 -3.73 -38.65 -10.79
N ALA A 137 -4.85 -39.20 -11.25
CA ALA A 137 -5.24 -40.58 -11.00
C ALA A 137 -4.93 -41.44 -12.23
N LYS A 138 -4.09 -42.46 -12.04
CA LYS A 138 -3.60 -43.33 -13.11
C LYS A 138 -3.08 -42.54 -14.33
N ALA A 139 -2.33 -41.47 -14.08
CA ALA A 139 -1.68 -40.68 -15.13
C ALA A 139 -0.73 -41.59 -15.95
N PRO A 140 -0.92 -41.74 -17.26
CA PRO A 140 0.00 -42.46 -18.13
C PRO A 140 1.16 -41.55 -18.59
N ALA A 141 2.35 -42.13 -18.81
CA ALA A 141 3.46 -41.42 -19.45
C ALA A 141 3.18 -41.23 -20.95
N TYR A 142 3.75 -40.21 -21.57
CA TYR A 142 3.74 -40.08 -23.02
C TYR A 142 4.72 -41.09 -23.67
N PRO A 143 4.31 -41.82 -24.74
CA PRO A 143 2.97 -41.90 -25.28
C PRO A 143 2.09 -42.86 -24.45
N SER A 144 0.79 -42.56 -24.37
CA SER A 144 -0.15 -43.33 -23.53
C SER A 144 -0.24 -44.81 -23.96
N PRO A 145 0.02 -45.79 -23.08
CA PRO A 145 -0.30 -47.18 -23.34
C PRO A 145 -1.84 -47.39 -23.33
N GLN A 146 -2.34 -48.38 -24.06
CA GLN A 146 -3.79 -48.71 -24.06
C GLN A 146 -4.26 -49.35 -22.75
N ASP A 147 -3.34 -49.74 -21.85
CA ASP A 147 -3.65 -50.36 -20.57
C ASP A 147 -3.22 -49.51 -19.36
N ASP A 148 -3.85 -49.76 -18.20
CA ASP A 148 -3.58 -49.03 -16.96
C ASP A 148 -2.37 -49.59 -16.18
N ALA A 149 -1.51 -50.42 -16.79
CA ALA A 149 -0.47 -51.16 -16.07
C ALA A 149 0.70 -50.27 -15.64
N GLN A 150 1.07 -49.28 -16.48
CA GLN A 150 2.22 -48.40 -16.27
C GLN A 150 1.81 -46.94 -15.99
N THR A 151 0.95 -46.76 -14.99
CA THR A 151 0.41 -45.44 -14.63
C THR A 151 0.88 -44.96 -13.25
N ASN A 152 0.98 -43.64 -13.06
CA ASN A 152 1.29 -43.00 -11.78
C ASN A 152 0.03 -42.41 -11.12
N THR A 153 -0.05 -42.48 -9.79
CA THR A 153 -1.14 -41.84 -9.02
C THR A 153 -0.60 -41.04 -7.84
N TYR A 154 -0.86 -39.74 -7.86
CA TYR A 154 -0.33 -38.78 -6.89
C TYR A 154 -1.26 -37.57 -6.70
N GLN A 155 -1.03 -36.82 -5.63
CA GLN A 155 -1.80 -35.65 -5.23
C GLN A 155 -0.90 -34.48 -4.87
N ALA A 156 -1.40 -33.27 -5.11
CA ALA A 156 -0.85 -32.04 -4.56
C ALA A 156 -1.94 -31.29 -3.79
N VAL A 157 -1.58 -30.78 -2.61
CA VAL A 157 -2.44 -29.89 -1.82
C VAL A 157 -1.72 -28.58 -1.59
N LEU A 158 -2.25 -27.48 -2.14
CA LEU A 158 -1.79 -26.13 -1.86
C LEU A 158 -2.68 -25.51 -0.79
N SER A 159 -2.08 -24.86 0.21
CA SER A 159 -2.84 -24.26 1.30
C SER A 159 -2.21 -22.95 1.76
N THR A 160 -3.02 -21.93 2.05
CA THR A 160 -2.56 -20.65 2.63
C THR A 160 -3.47 -20.16 3.76
N ASP A 161 -2.88 -19.54 4.78
CA ASP A 161 -3.60 -18.78 5.82
C ASP A 161 -3.70 -17.27 5.46
N GLY A 162 -3.22 -16.91 4.27
CA GLY A 162 -3.09 -15.54 3.76
C GLY A 162 -1.73 -14.90 4.05
N SER A 163 -1.01 -15.32 5.09
CA SER A 163 0.34 -14.83 5.44
C SER A 163 1.45 -15.75 4.96
N GLN A 164 1.22 -17.06 5.08
CA GLN A 164 2.10 -18.17 4.73
C GLN A 164 1.36 -19.14 3.82
N SER A 165 2.15 -19.92 3.07
CA SER A 165 1.64 -20.88 2.10
C SER A 165 2.50 -22.14 2.07
N PHE A 166 1.85 -23.25 1.78
CA PHE A 166 2.44 -24.58 1.82
C PHE A 166 1.95 -25.43 0.64
N ALA A 167 2.79 -26.36 0.20
CA ALA A 167 2.43 -27.45 -0.69
C ALA A 167 2.70 -28.79 -0.02
N LEU A 168 1.74 -29.71 -0.12
CA LEU A 168 1.87 -31.10 0.28
C LEU A 168 1.80 -31.96 -0.98
N LEU A 169 2.84 -32.74 -1.25
CA LEU A 169 2.86 -33.70 -2.36
C LEU A 169 2.71 -35.10 -1.78
N LEU A 170 1.69 -35.83 -2.21
CA LEU A 170 1.38 -37.18 -1.72
C LEU A 170 1.43 -38.18 -2.88
N TYR A 171 2.06 -39.32 -2.66
CA TYR A 171 2.21 -40.37 -3.67
C TYR A 171 1.51 -41.65 -3.20
N GLN A 172 0.79 -42.32 -4.12
CA GLN A 172 0.15 -43.59 -3.79
C GLN A 172 1.20 -44.68 -3.63
N ASP A 173 1.13 -45.41 -2.52
CA ASP A 173 2.00 -46.57 -2.29
C ASP A 173 1.72 -47.65 -3.35
N GLY A 174 2.77 -48.13 -4.01
CA GLY A 174 2.67 -49.01 -5.18
C GLY A 174 1.99 -48.42 -6.42
N GLY A 175 1.60 -47.13 -6.39
CA GLY A 175 0.87 -46.45 -7.46
C GLY A 175 1.75 -45.63 -8.39
N MET A 176 3.07 -45.61 -8.19
CA MET A 176 4.05 -44.96 -9.08
C MET A 176 4.72 -46.03 -9.95
N ARG A 177 4.16 -46.31 -11.13
CA ARG A 177 4.47 -47.49 -11.97
C ARG A 177 4.96 -47.16 -13.38
N TRP A 178 5.28 -45.91 -13.70
CA TRP A 178 5.92 -45.57 -14.98
C TRP A 178 7.24 -46.33 -15.14
N ASP A 179 7.47 -46.91 -16.32
CA ASP A 179 8.77 -47.51 -16.66
C ASP A 179 9.75 -46.42 -17.10
N TYR A 180 10.37 -45.79 -16.11
CA TYR A 180 11.32 -44.70 -16.32
C TYR A 180 12.55 -45.10 -17.15
N ALA A 181 12.86 -46.40 -17.23
CA ALA A 181 13.99 -46.87 -18.01
C ALA A 181 13.71 -46.81 -19.53
N GLY A 182 12.43 -46.96 -19.91
CA GLY A 182 11.94 -46.96 -21.29
C GLY A 182 11.51 -45.61 -21.84
N LEU A 183 11.47 -44.55 -21.03
CA LEU A 183 11.11 -43.20 -21.49
C LEU A 183 12.21 -42.55 -22.33
N ALA A 184 11.80 -41.74 -23.32
CA ALA A 184 12.68 -41.05 -24.25
C ALA A 184 13.58 -39.98 -23.58
N ALA A 185 13.06 -39.31 -22.55
CA ALA A 185 13.79 -38.42 -21.66
C ALA A 185 13.60 -38.90 -20.20
N ARG A 186 14.60 -38.66 -19.35
CA ARG A 186 14.60 -39.08 -17.94
C ARG A 186 14.68 -37.85 -17.04
N ASP A 187 13.76 -36.91 -17.24
CA ASP A 187 13.89 -35.55 -16.74
C ASP A 187 12.81 -35.14 -15.70
N VAL A 188 12.15 -36.11 -15.03
CA VAL A 188 11.13 -35.82 -13.99
C VAL A 188 11.60 -34.78 -12.99
N LEU A 189 10.75 -33.77 -12.79
CA LEU A 189 11.00 -32.71 -11.81
C LEU A 189 9.94 -32.69 -10.70
N ILE A 190 10.40 -32.63 -9.46
CA ILE A 190 9.56 -32.52 -8.26
C ILE A 190 10.13 -31.38 -7.42
N GLY A 191 9.27 -30.46 -6.99
CA GLY A 191 9.69 -29.31 -6.20
C GLY A 191 8.88 -28.07 -6.50
N PHE A 192 9.47 -26.90 -6.32
CA PHE A 192 8.84 -25.63 -6.67
C PHE A 192 9.84 -24.54 -7.01
N SER A 193 9.37 -23.52 -7.72
CA SER A 193 10.05 -22.24 -7.91
C SER A 193 9.09 -21.07 -7.85
N SER A 194 9.45 -20.03 -7.10
CA SER A 194 8.70 -18.78 -7.02
C SER A 194 8.99 -17.80 -8.16
N GLY A 195 10.02 -18.06 -8.98
CA GLY A 195 10.55 -17.16 -10.01
C GLY A 195 11.27 -15.91 -9.48
N ASP A 196 11.28 -15.66 -8.16
CA ASP A 196 11.87 -14.47 -7.51
C ASP A 196 13.05 -14.78 -6.58
N GLY A 197 13.70 -15.92 -6.82
CA GLY A 197 14.90 -16.39 -6.15
C GLY A 197 14.65 -17.45 -5.06
N TYR A 198 13.43 -17.99 -4.95
CA TYR A 198 13.08 -19.02 -3.98
C TYR A 198 12.62 -20.31 -4.67
N ALA A 199 13.41 -21.37 -4.58
CA ALA A 199 13.11 -22.66 -5.16
C ALA A 199 13.66 -23.80 -4.33
N GLN A 200 13.08 -24.98 -4.52
CA GLN A 200 13.58 -26.22 -3.96
C GLN A 200 13.33 -27.35 -4.94
N ASN A 201 14.39 -28.10 -5.25
CA ASN A 201 14.32 -29.33 -6.03
C ASN A 201 14.35 -30.53 -5.08
N ASN A 202 13.60 -31.57 -5.39
CA ASN A 202 13.63 -32.81 -4.63
C ASN A 202 14.95 -33.58 -4.88
N GLU A 203 15.53 -34.18 -3.84
CA GLU A 203 16.78 -34.93 -3.95
C GLU A 203 16.69 -36.11 -4.92
N LEU A 204 15.50 -36.69 -5.10
CA LEU A 204 15.25 -37.76 -6.07
C LEU A 204 15.48 -37.32 -7.52
N THR A 205 15.40 -36.02 -7.79
CA THR A 205 15.61 -35.43 -9.14
C THR A 205 17.04 -34.97 -9.37
N GLN A 206 17.92 -35.04 -8.36
CA GLN A 206 19.31 -34.55 -8.43
C GLN A 206 20.38 -35.65 -8.58
N LYS A 207 20.02 -36.94 -8.49
CA LYS A 207 20.98 -38.06 -8.56
C LYS A 207 21.06 -38.66 -9.99
N PRO A 208 22.26 -38.82 -10.58
CA PRO A 208 22.42 -39.55 -11.84
C PRO A 208 22.07 -41.03 -11.68
N PRO A 209 21.56 -41.73 -12.72
CA PRO A 209 21.19 -43.15 -12.66
C PRO A 209 22.34 -44.15 -12.41
N ALA A 210 23.59 -43.70 -12.21
CA ALA A 210 24.79 -44.54 -12.33
C ALA A 210 25.58 -44.79 -11.02
N GLN A 211 25.01 -44.50 -9.85
CA GLN A 211 25.63 -44.87 -8.56
C GLN A 211 24.70 -45.76 -7.72
N ASP A 212 24.34 -46.91 -8.27
CA ASP A 212 23.91 -48.07 -7.49
C ASP A 212 24.52 -49.34 -8.08
N ALA A 213 25.86 -49.45 -8.00
CA ALA A 213 26.58 -50.70 -8.15
C ALA A 213 26.87 -51.37 -6.78
N GLY A 214 26.13 -50.97 -5.73
CA GLY A 214 26.34 -51.44 -4.35
C GLY A 214 25.24 -52.34 -3.79
N CYS A 215 24.05 -52.40 -4.39
CA CYS A 215 22.99 -53.32 -3.98
C CYS A 215 22.70 -54.28 -5.13
N GLY A 216 23.29 -55.48 -5.06
CA GLY A 216 23.04 -56.53 -6.04
C GLY A 216 21.60 -57.02 -5.96
N VAL A 217 20.74 -56.54 -6.87
CA VAL A 217 19.58 -57.28 -7.38
C VAL A 217 19.45 -56.96 -8.87
N SER A 218 19.39 -58.01 -9.68
CA SER A 218 19.30 -58.00 -11.14
C SER A 218 18.07 -57.28 -11.68
N ALA A 219 18.21 -56.74 -12.89
CA ALA A 219 17.15 -56.25 -13.77
C ALA A 219 15.94 -57.20 -13.87
N ALA A 220 14.86 -56.85 -13.16
CA ALA A 220 13.46 -57.17 -13.42
C ALA A 220 12.68 -56.78 -12.17
N THR A 221 11.56 -56.08 -12.31
CA THR A 221 10.66 -55.54 -11.27
C THR A 221 11.06 -54.16 -10.71
N ALA A 222 10.21 -53.19 -11.05
CA ALA A 222 10.12 -51.90 -10.38
C ALA A 222 9.66 -52.08 -8.92
N ALA A 223 10.23 -51.22 -8.07
CA ALA A 223 9.95 -50.96 -6.64
C ALA A 223 10.82 -51.71 -5.60
N PRO A 224 11.25 -51.04 -4.51
CA PRO A 224 10.87 -49.70 -4.06
C PRO A 224 12.02 -48.67 -4.03
N LEU A 225 11.71 -47.46 -4.48
CA LEU A 225 12.40 -46.22 -4.08
C LEU A 225 12.43 -46.15 -2.54
N CYS A 226 13.54 -46.57 -1.94
CA CYS A 226 13.81 -46.43 -0.51
C CYS A 226 15.32 -46.29 -0.30
N CYS A 227 15.81 -45.06 -0.13
CA CYS A 227 16.90 -44.73 0.80
C CYS A 227 17.12 -43.21 0.91
N SER A 228 16.76 -42.70 2.10
CA SER A 228 17.33 -41.55 2.84
C SER A 228 17.68 -40.26 2.09
N LEU A 229 16.85 -39.23 2.26
CA LEU A 229 17.14 -37.96 2.97
C LEU A 229 15.91 -37.01 2.84
N ALA A 230 15.53 -36.40 3.97
CA ALA A 230 14.45 -35.42 4.18
C ALA A 230 12.98 -35.81 3.85
N ALA A 231 12.60 -37.09 3.91
CA ALA A 231 11.20 -37.43 4.21
C ALA A 231 10.91 -37.08 5.68
N SER A 232 9.72 -36.56 5.99
CA SER A 232 9.26 -36.48 7.38
C SER A 232 9.35 -37.90 7.99
N PRO A 233 10.06 -38.11 9.12
CA PRO A 233 10.61 -39.41 9.51
C PRO A 233 9.61 -40.57 9.69
N ASP A 234 8.30 -40.30 9.68
CA ASP A 234 7.25 -41.27 10.01
C ASP A 234 6.27 -41.60 8.85
N VAL A 235 6.34 -40.94 7.68
CA VAL A 235 5.34 -41.15 6.59
C VAL A 235 6.01 -41.26 5.22
N ARG A 236 5.92 -42.44 4.60
CA ARG A 236 6.38 -42.68 3.23
C ARG A 236 5.46 -42.00 2.22
N GLY A 237 6.06 -41.39 1.18
CA GLY A 237 5.33 -40.78 0.07
C GLY A 237 4.69 -39.42 0.36
N LEU A 238 5.13 -38.69 1.39
CA LEU A 238 4.66 -37.33 1.70
C LEU A 238 5.83 -36.33 1.70
N TRP A 239 5.69 -35.25 0.94
CA TRP A 239 6.61 -34.12 0.94
C TRP A 239 5.86 -32.83 1.31
N LEU A 240 6.43 -32.04 2.22
CA LEU A 240 5.90 -30.74 2.62
C LEU A 240 6.88 -29.64 2.26
N TYR A 241 6.40 -28.63 1.53
CA TYR A 241 7.16 -27.44 1.17
C TYR A 241 6.51 -26.20 1.76
N ARG A 242 7.34 -25.32 2.34
CA ARG A 242 6.95 -23.93 2.61
C ARG A 242 7.20 -23.13 1.34
N LEU A 243 6.18 -22.44 0.84
CA LEU A 243 6.26 -21.72 -0.44
C LEU A 243 6.57 -20.22 -0.27
N GLY A 244 6.54 -19.70 0.96
CA GLY A 244 6.91 -18.31 1.28
C GLY A 244 8.16 -18.20 2.14
N SER A 245 9.03 -17.22 1.86
CA SER A 245 10.27 -16.99 2.62
C SER A 245 10.07 -16.24 3.95
N ARG A 246 8.95 -15.49 4.09
CA ARG A 246 8.51 -14.79 5.33
C ARG A 246 6.99 -14.73 5.41
N GLY A 247 6.44 -14.59 6.62
CA GLY A 247 5.01 -14.27 6.80
C GLY A 247 4.72 -12.84 6.37
N ARG A 248 3.69 -12.63 5.54
CA ARG A 248 3.29 -11.31 5.04
C ARG A 248 2.03 -10.80 5.74
N VAL A 249 1.92 -9.49 5.94
CA VAL A 249 0.63 -8.86 6.24
C VAL A 249 -0.21 -8.82 4.96
N ASN A 250 -1.28 -9.62 4.94
CA ASN A 250 -2.20 -9.67 3.81
C ASN A 250 -3.37 -8.70 4.00
N SER A 251 -3.31 -7.54 3.33
CA SER A 251 -4.37 -6.53 3.42
C SER A 251 -5.70 -6.97 2.83
N ARG A 252 -5.71 -7.89 1.84
CA ARG A 252 -6.96 -8.47 1.33
C ARG A 252 -7.65 -9.28 2.41
N LEU A 253 -6.91 -10.16 3.10
CA LEU A 253 -7.42 -10.93 4.23
C LEU A 253 -7.93 -10.03 5.37
N ARG A 254 -7.15 -9.01 5.77
CA ARG A 254 -7.55 -8.07 6.82
C ARG A 254 -8.83 -7.30 6.45
N CYS A 255 -8.95 -6.87 5.19
CA CYS A 255 -10.14 -6.22 4.68
C CYS A 255 -11.36 -7.16 4.70
N LEU A 256 -11.25 -8.39 4.17
CA LEU A 256 -12.36 -9.35 4.14
C LEU A 256 -12.84 -9.72 5.54
N ALA A 257 -11.92 -10.00 6.47
CA ALA A 257 -12.26 -10.30 7.85
C ALA A 257 -12.99 -9.12 8.51
N TRP A 258 -12.56 -7.89 8.23
CA TRP A 258 -13.25 -6.70 8.73
C TRP A 258 -14.65 -6.57 8.12
N LEU A 259 -14.79 -6.75 6.80
CA LEU A 259 -16.05 -6.64 6.06
C LEU A 259 -17.11 -7.63 6.57
N GLU A 260 -16.70 -8.87 6.86
CA GLU A 260 -17.58 -9.93 7.38
C GLU A 260 -18.06 -9.61 8.81
N ALA A 261 -17.21 -8.99 9.63
CA ALA A 261 -17.57 -8.55 10.97
C ALA A 261 -18.45 -7.29 11.01
N GLN A 262 -18.64 -6.58 9.88
CA GLN A 262 -19.41 -5.33 9.84
C GLN A 262 -20.91 -5.56 9.61
N PRO A 263 -21.80 -4.97 10.43
CA PRO A 263 -23.24 -4.98 10.20
C PRO A 263 -23.62 -4.10 9.00
N ALA A 264 -24.86 -4.21 8.55
CA ALA A 264 -25.41 -3.34 7.51
C ALA A 264 -25.49 -1.88 8.01
N PRO A 265 -25.15 -0.86 7.17
CA PRO A 265 -25.19 0.55 7.56
C PRO A 265 -26.51 1.03 8.16
N ALA A 266 -27.63 0.54 7.61
CA ALA A 266 -28.98 0.90 8.05
C ALA A 266 -29.24 0.68 9.55
N THR A 267 -28.44 -0.16 10.23
CA THR A 267 -28.56 -0.41 11.67
C THR A 267 -27.94 0.68 12.55
N TRP A 268 -27.09 1.56 12.00
CA TRP A 268 -26.36 2.57 12.78
C TRP A 268 -26.27 3.95 12.14
N SER A 269 -26.54 4.12 10.83
CA SER A 269 -26.28 5.36 10.10
C SER A 269 -27.46 6.34 9.99
N ALA A 270 -28.66 5.97 10.43
CA ALA A 270 -29.90 6.72 10.15
C ALA A 270 -29.92 8.16 10.71
N GLU A 271 -29.24 8.40 11.84
CA GLU A 271 -29.26 9.69 12.56
C GLU A 271 -28.01 10.56 12.27
N LEU A 272 -27.22 10.24 11.24
CA LEU A 272 -25.95 10.92 10.99
C LEU A 272 -26.13 12.22 10.18
N PRO A 273 -25.51 13.34 10.59
CA PRO A 273 -25.62 14.60 9.87
C PRO A 273 -24.76 14.61 8.60
N PRO A 274 -25.14 15.37 7.55
CA PRO A 274 -24.32 15.57 6.36
C PRO A 274 -23.14 16.50 6.65
N CYS A 275 -22.08 16.38 5.86
CA CYS A 275 -20.91 17.25 5.99
C CYS A 275 -21.24 18.71 5.65
N PRO A 276 -20.73 19.70 6.39
CA PRO A 276 -20.82 21.10 5.99
C PRO A 276 -20.19 21.32 4.61
N CYS A 277 -20.80 22.18 3.78
CA CYS A 277 -20.42 22.33 2.38
C CYS A 277 -19.01 22.93 2.18
N SER A 278 -18.52 23.66 3.19
CA SER A 278 -17.20 24.29 3.16
C SER A 278 -16.48 24.15 4.51
N ARG A 279 -15.15 24.25 4.48
CA ARG A 279 -14.32 24.20 5.70
C ARG A 279 -14.66 25.34 6.68
N PRO A 280 -14.82 26.61 6.25
CA PRO A 280 -15.22 27.69 7.15
C PRO A 280 -16.56 27.43 7.83
N GLN A 281 -17.56 26.90 7.12
CA GLN A 281 -18.83 26.47 7.73
C GLN A 281 -18.58 25.37 8.77
N ALA A 282 -17.79 24.35 8.42
CA ALA A 282 -17.50 23.24 9.33
C ALA A 282 -16.76 23.64 10.60
N GLU A 283 -15.92 24.67 10.54
CA GLU A 283 -15.15 25.18 11.68
C GLU A 283 -15.99 26.08 12.61
N LEU A 284 -17.04 26.71 12.06
CA LEU A 284 -18.00 27.50 12.83
C LEU A 284 -19.20 26.69 13.32
N ASP A 285 -19.49 25.54 12.70
CA ASP A 285 -20.56 24.64 13.10
C ASP A 285 -20.10 23.79 14.31
N PRO A 286 -20.62 24.06 15.52
CA PRO A 286 -20.15 23.41 16.74
C PRO A 286 -20.52 21.92 16.82
N ARG A 287 -21.37 21.43 15.91
CA ARG A 287 -21.63 19.99 15.75
C ARG A 287 -20.41 19.27 15.18
N TYR A 288 -19.42 19.99 14.66
CA TYR A 288 -18.18 19.48 14.10
C TYR A 288 -16.96 19.98 14.89
N ARG A 289 -15.88 19.18 14.83
CA ARG A 289 -14.60 19.50 15.46
C ARG A 289 -13.43 19.08 14.57
N ARG A 290 -12.34 19.84 14.61
CA ARG A 290 -11.08 19.45 13.96
C ARG A 290 -10.52 18.20 14.63
N SER A 291 -9.94 17.32 13.81
CA SER A 291 -9.25 16.10 14.26
C SER A 291 -7.85 16.00 13.66
N GLY A 292 -6.88 15.65 14.52
CA GLY A 292 -5.47 15.48 14.19
C GLY A 292 -5.17 14.19 13.43
N GLY A 293 -6.18 13.34 13.15
CA GLY A 293 -6.02 12.10 12.39
C GLY A 293 -5.40 12.31 10.99
N ALA A 294 -5.53 13.50 10.41
CA ALA A 294 -4.87 13.86 9.15
C ALA A 294 -3.33 13.82 9.26
N LYS A 295 -2.76 14.17 10.43
CA LYS A 295 -1.30 14.26 10.65
C LYS A 295 -0.63 12.93 11.01
N ARG A 296 -1.37 11.94 11.53
CA ARG A 296 -0.80 10.69 12.09
C ARG A 296 -0.86 9.47 11.17
N GLY A 297 -1.17 9.67 9.89
CA GLY A 297 -1.13 8.61 8.88
C GLY A 297 -2.35 8.51 7.97
N ALA A 298 -3.25 9.50 7.99
CA ALA A 298 -4.53 9.42 7.29
C ALA A 298 -5.05 10.73 6.70
N ALA A 299 -4.35 11.26 5.69
CA ALA A 299 -5.12 11.60 4.51
C ALA A 299 -5.48 10.25 3.85
N PHE A 300 -6.78 9.93 3.79
CA PHE A 300 -7.24 8.97 2.79
C PHE A 300 -6.69 9.49 1.46
N PRO A 301 -5.93 8.73 0.64
CA PRO A 301 -5.96 9.06 -0.77
C PRO A 301 -7.44 9.05 -1.19
N PRO A 302 -7.86 9.99 -2.04
CA PRO A 302 -9.18 10.01 -2.66
C PRO A 302 -9.64 8.63 -3.12
N ALA A 303 -10.96 8.47 -3.24
CA ALA A 303 -11.58 7.48 -4.13
C ALA A 303 -10.64 7.12 -5.28
N PRO A 304 -10.35 5.83 -5.58
CA PRO A 304 -9.20 5.38 -6.40
C PRO A 304 -8.79 6.46 -7.40
N GLY A 305 -7.71 7.21 -7.10
CA GLY A 305 -7.79 8.67 -7.26
C GLY A 305 -6.57 9.59 -7.21
N ALA A 306 -5.67 9.47 -6.23
CA ALA A 306 -4.56 10.41 -6.09
C ALA A 306 -3.22 9.78 -5.76
N ALA A 307 -2.19 10.36 -6.38
CA ALA A 307 -0.81 9.98 -6.30
C ALA A 307 -0.31 9.80 -4.84
N ALA A 308 0.41 8.71 -4.62
CA ALA A 308 1.46 8.66 -3.61
C ALA A 308 2.75 9.24 -4.22
N ILE A 309 3.35 10.23 -3.57
CA ILE A 309 4.69 10.73 -3.92
C ILE A 309 5.75 9.71 -3.44
N PRO A 310 6.86 9.48 -4.18
CA PRO A 310 7.93 8.59 -3.76
C PRO A 310 8.51 8.97 -2.38
N GLN A 311 8.70 7.98 -1.51
CA GLN A 311 9.25 8.10 -0.16
C GLN A 311 10.76 8.39 -0.16
N ASN A 312 11.20 9.52 -0.74
CA ASN A 312 12.60 9.94 -0.64
C ASN A 312 12.81 11.45 -0.42
N VAL A 313 11.86 12.09 0.25
CA VAL A 313 12.10 13.41 0.87
C VAL A 313 11.53 13.38 2.28
N SER A 314 12.39 13.13 3.26
CA SER A 314 12.11 13.41 4.66
C SER A 314 11.89 14.90 4.83
N GLY A 315 10.62 15.32 4.90
CA GLY A 315 10.23 16.68 5.27
C GLY A 315 9.35 17.39 4.26
N LEU A 316 8.10 16.94 4.09
CA LEU A 316 6.92 17.80 3.90
C LEU A 316 5.69 16.88 4.02
N ALA A 317 5.04 16.88 5.18
CA ALA A 317 3.70 16.32 5.30
C ALA A 317 2.76 17.13 4.38
N ASP A 318 1.86 16.46 3.66
CA ASP A 318 0.83 17.13 2.87
C ASP A 318 -0.06 18.00 3.80
N THR A 319 0.21 19.30 3.82
CA THR A 319 -0.48 20.31 4.65
C THR A 319 -1.82 20.75 4.05
N SER A 320 -2.30 20.14 2.96
CA SER A 320 -3.42 20.66 2.17
C SER A 320 -4.82 20.16 2.55
N VAL A 321 -4.94 19.06 3.32
CA VAL A 321 -6.23 18.46 3.70
C VAL A 321 -6.54 18.63 5.19
N THR A 322 -7.71 19.17 5.50
CA THR A 322 -8.23 19.33 6.87
C THR A 322 -9.33 18.31 7.14
N MET A 323 -9.24 17.59 8.26
CA MET A 323 -10.28 16.66 8.70
C MET A 323 -11.10 17.28 9.82
N LEU A 324 -12.43 17.23 9.68
CA LEU A 324 -13.37 17.46 10.76
C LEU A 324 -14.22 16.21 11.01
N ARG A 325 -14.67 16.04 12.24
CA ARG A 325 -15.59 14.97 12.66
C ARG A 325 -16.74 15.54 13.47
N THR A 326 -17.80 14.76 13.62
CA THR A 326 -18.86 15.12 14.58
C THR A 326 -18.28 15.29 16.00
N ALA A 327 -18.78 16.29 16.71
CA ALA A 327 -18.35 16.64 18.05
C ALA A 327 -18.82 15.63 19.11
N SER A 328 -19.85 14.85 18.81
CA SER A 328 -20.39 13.78 19.66
C SER A 328 -20.84 12.60 18.80
N PRO A 329 -20.95 11.39 19.41
CA PRO A 329 -21.52 10.24 18.73
C PRO A 329 -23.04 10.36 18.58
N SER A 330 -23.60 9.68 17.59
CA SER A 330 -25.04 9.39 17.54
C SER A 330 -25.44 8.42 18.67
N ARG A 331 -26.75 8.13 18.79
CA ARG A 331 -27.27 7.15 19.78
C ARG A 331 -26.69 5.75 19.60
N THR A 332 -26.25 5.41 18.39
CA THR A 332 -25.65 4.12 18.04
C THR A 332 -24.13 4.11 18.18
N GLY A 333 -23.53 5.20 18.66
CA GLY A 333 -22.07 5.35 18.78
C GLY A 333 -21.37 5.75 17.48
N ALA A 334 -22.14 6.10 16.44
CA ALA A 334 -21.66 6.42 15.10
C ALA A 334 -21.32 7.91 14.95
N GLY A 335 -20.65 8.27 13.86
CA GLY A 335 -20.26 9.65 13.56
C GLY A 335 -20.01 9.86 12.07
N VAL A 336 -19.60 11.08 11.73
CA VAL A 336 -19.24 11.45 10.36
C VAL A 336 -17.86 12.10 10.35
N ARG A 337 -17.10 11.80 9.30
CA ARG A 337 -15.83 12.43 8.98
C ARG A 337 -15.94 13.18 7.66
N CYS A 338 -15.45 14.42 7.65
CA CYS A 338 -15.46 15.29 6.50
C CYS A 338 -14.01 15.73 6.19
N LEU A 339 -13.59 15.55 4.95
CA LEU A 339 -12.27 15.94 4.46
C LEU A 339 -12.41 17.17 3.55
N TYR A 340 -11.63 18.20 3.84
CA TYR A 340 -11.63 19.46 3.10
C TYR A 340 -10.27 19.72 2.47
N ARG A 341 -10.26 20.17 1.21
CA ARG A 341 -9.07 20.67 0.53
C ARG A 341 -9.21 22.17 0.31
N GLY A 342 -8.34 22.96 0.93
CA GLY A 342 -8.55 24.40 1.00
C GLY A 342 -9.86 24.72 1.74
N THR A 343 -10.80 25.39 1.08
CA THR A 343 -12.12 25.74 1.64
C THR A 343 -13.22 24.76 1.23
N SER A 344 -12.99 23.87 0.27
CA SER A 344 -14.02 23.03 -0.34
C SER A 344 -14.09 21.65 0.30
N LEU A 345 -15.30 21.11 0.44
CA LEU A 345 -15.51 19.70 0.79
C LEU A 345 -14.95 18.80 -0.32
N LEU A 346 -14.07 17.89 0.05
CA LEU A 346 -13.45 16.93 -0.85
C LEU A 346 -14.26 15.63 -0.87
N GLU A 347 -14.53 15.08 0.31
CA GLU A 347 -15.33 13.87 0.52
C GLU A 347 -15.75 13.76 1.99
N GLY A 348 -16.81 12.99 2.24
CA GLY A 348 -17.24 12.62 3.59
C GLY A 348 -17.52 11.13 3.71
N TRP A 349 -17.30 10.60 4.90
CA TRP A 349 -17.47 9.18 5.23
C TRP A 349 -18.26 9.03 6.53
N GLN A 350 -19.26 8.16 6.50
CA GLN A 350 -19.96 7.75 7.71
C GLN A 350 -19.14 6.71 8.46
N GLU A 351 -19.11 6.81 9.79
CA GLU A 351 -18.29 5.98 10.68
C GLU A 351 -19.20 5.29 11.69
N ARG A 352 -19.04 3.98 11.87
CA ARG A 352 -19.82 3.26 12.87
C ARG A 352 -19.31 3.51 14.28
N ALA A 353 -17.98 3.67 14.43
CA ALA A 353 -17.34 3.90 15.71
C ALA A 353 -16.75 5.32 15.79
N TRP A 354 -17.44 6.20 16.53
CA TRP A 354 -16.93 7.53 16.85
C TRP A 354 -15.78 7.46 17.87
N SER A 355 -14.72 8.22 17.63
CA SER A 355 -13.53 8.26 18.50
C SER A 355 -13.55 9.46 19.44
N PRO A 356 -13.38 9.29 20.76
CA PRO A 356 -13.39 10.42 21.70
C PRO A 356 -12.14 11.32 21.58
N PRO A 357 -12.26 12.63 21.89
CA PRO A 357 -11.15 13.59 21.78
C PRO A 357 -9.92 13.27 22.63
N THR A 358 -10.08 12.49 23.71
CA THR A 358 -9.02 12.20 24.68
C THR A 358 -8.23 10.94 24.35
N HIS A 359 -8.72 10.06 23.47
CA HIS A 359 -8.07 8.79 23.12
C HIS A 359 -8.12 8.49 21.59
N PRO A 360 -7.37 9.24 20.76
CA PRO A 360 -7.41 9.10 19.30
C PRO A 360 -6.59 7.92 18.73
N THR A 361 -5.90 7.13 19.56
CA THR A 361 -4.78 6.27 19.14
C THR A 361 -5.14 4.92 18.51
N ALA A 362 -6.42 4.56 18.41
CA ALA A 362 -6.85 3.28 17.82
C ALA A 362 -8.10 3.45 16.94
N ASP A 363 -8.01 4.29 15.91
CA ASP A 363 -9.08 4.44 14.94
C ASP A 363 -9.14 3.22 14.01
N GLY A 364 -9.95 2.23 14.40
CA GLY A 364 -10.17 1.02 13.61
C GLY A 364 -10.82 1.28 12.25
N GLU A 365 -11.54 2.39 12.08
CA GLU A 365 -12.15 2.79 10.80
C GLU A 365 -11.06 3.19 9.80
N LEU A 366 -10.07 3.95 10.26
CA LEU A 366 -8.90 4.31 9.46
C LEU A 366 -8.09 3.11 9.02
N GLN A 367 -7.89 2.16 9.93
CA GLN A 367 -7.12 0.97 9.63
C GLN A 367 -7.84 0.08 8.60
N ALA A 368 -9.17 -0.04 8.70
CA ALA A 368 -9.97 -0.76 7.73
C ALA A 368 -9.92 -0.12 6.35
N PHE A 369 -10.07 1.21 6.27
CA PHE A 369 -9.89 1.92 5.01
C PHE A 369 -8.48 1.70 4.44
N GLU A 370 -7.45 1.73 5.27
CA GLU A 370 -6.08 1.50 4.83
C GLU A 370 -5.89 0.12 4.17
N TRP A 371 -6.49 -0.92 4.73
CA TRP A 371 -6.42 -2.25 4.18
C TRP A 371 -7.23 -2.38 2.89
N CYS A 372 -8.49 -1.94 2.88
CA CYS A 372 -9.43 -2.09 1.76
C CYS A 372 -9.16 -1.13 0.60
N CYS A 373 -9.01 0.15 0.96
CA CYS A 373 -8.60 1.35 0.21
C CYS A 373 -7.21 1.31 -0.40
N ARG A 374 -6.27 1.42 0.56
CA ARG A 374 -4.82 1.62 0.41
C ARG A 374 -4.10 0.51 -0.33
N ARG A 375 -4.11 -0.63 0.34
CA ARG A 375 -3.06 -1.65 0.22
C ARG A 375 -3.45 -2.85 -0.64
N THR A 376 -4.72 -3.03 -0.95
CA THR A 376 -5.18 -4.15 -1.80
C THR A 376 -4.80 -3.98 -3.27
N GLY A 377 -4.67 -2.74 -3.74
CA GLY A 377 -4.46 -2.40 -5.15
C GLY A 377 -5.63 -2.75 -6.08
N LYS A 378 -6.78 -3.13 -5.50
CA LYS A 378 -7.95 -3.66 -6.22
C LYS A 378 -9.21 -2.86 -5.84
N PRO A 379 -9.74 -2.00 -6.73
CA PRO A 379 -10.87 -1.09 -6.44
C PRO A 379 -12.13 -1.76 -5.86
N ARG A 380 -12.41 -3.02 -6.22
CA ARG A 380 -13.53 -3.79 -5.68
C ARG A 380 -13.55 -3.89 -4.15
N PHE A 381 -12.39 -3.95 -3.50
CA PHE A 381 -12.33 -3.98 -2.03
C PHE A 381 -12.75 -2.63 -1.42
N CYS A 382 -12.44 -1.52 -2.10
CA CYS A 382 -12.90 -0.20 -1.69
C CYS A 382 -14.40 -0.02 -1.87
N ALA A 383 -14.96 -0.54 -2.96
CA ALA A 383 -16.39 -0.51 -3.21
C ALA A 383 -17.14 -1.24 -2.07
N ARG A 384 -16.69 -2.44 -1.69
CA ARG A 384 -17.24 -3.18 -0.55
C ARG A 384 -17.04 -2.49 0.79
N PHE A 385 -15.92 -1.79 0.98
CA PHE A 385 -15.74 -0.93 2.15
C PHE A 385 -16.80 0.19 2.16
N ALA A 386 -17.04 0.85 1.03
CA ALA A 386 -18.03 1.91 0.91
C ALA A 386 -19.47 1.40 1.10
N GLU A 387 -19.77 0.15 0.78
CA GLU A 387 -21.04 -0.50 1.15
C GLU A 387 -21.22 -0.61 2.67
N LYS A 388 -20.12 -0.79 3.42
CA LYS A 388 -20.14 -0.86 4.89
C LYS A 388 -19.93 0.49 5.57
N ARG A 389 -19.36 1.47 4.88
CA ARG A 389 -19.13 2.85 5.34
C ARG A 389 -19.54 3.80 4.22
N PRO A 390 -20.84 4.10 4.11
CA PRO A 390 -21.35 4.93 3.04
C PRO A 390 -20.65 6.29 3.00
N ARG A 391 -20.45 6.79 1.79
CA ARG A 391 -20.01 8.16 1.59
C ARG A 391 -21.15 9.11 1.96
N THR A 392 -20.79 10.28 2.44
CA THR A 392 -21.72 11.37 2.69
C THR A 392 -21.19 12.66 2.10
N GLY A 393 -22.05 13.39 1.41
CA GLY A 393 -21.77 14.72 0.90
C GLY A 393 -22.28 15.80 1.84
N CYS A 394 -22.51 16.98 1.27
CA CYS A 394 -23.15 18.10 1.92
C CYS A 394 -24.62 18.29 1.54
N GLU A 395 -25.18 17.32 0.81
CA GLU A 395 -26.61 17.30 0.50
C GLU A 395 -27.43 17.24 1.79
N GLY A 396 -28.43 18.13 1.91
CA GLY A 396 -29.25 18.26 3.12
C GLY A 396 -28.57 18.99 4.29
N TYR A 397 -27.37 19.55 4.12
CA TYR A 397 -26.72 20.33 5.18
C TYR A 397 -27.49 21.63 5.45
N VAL A 398 -27.97 21.78 6.69
CA VAL A 398 -28.57 23.00 7.22
C VAL A 398 -27.67 23.52 8.35
N PRO A 399 -27.15 24.76 8.26
CA PRO A 399 -26.31 25.34 9.31
C PRO A 399 -27.14 25.60 10.58
N PRO A 400 -26.53 25.51 11.77
CA PRO A 400 -27.19 25.92 12.99
C PRO A 400 -27.40 27.43 12.99
N THR A 401 -28.51 27.89 13.55
CA THR A 401 -28.85 29.31 13.63
C THR A 401 -28.31 29.89 14.94
N PRO A 402 -27.40 30.90 14.87
CA PRO A 402 -26.85 31.52 16.05
C PRO A 402 -27.73 32.70 16.52
N ALA A 403 -27.93 32.79 17.83
CA ALA A 403 -28.42 33.97 18.56
C ALA A 403 -27.34 34.38 19.57
N GLY A 404 -27.38 35.62 20.06
CA GLY A 404 -26.30 36.10 20.92
C GLY A 404 -26.68 37.26 21.83
N ALA A 405 -25.87 37.44 22.87
CA ALA A 405 -25.97 38.55 23.79
C ALA A 405 -24.59 39.10 24.16
N PHE A 406 -24.40 40.42 24.04
CA PHE A 406 -23.12 41.11 24.14
C PHE A 406 -23.28 42.44 24.89
N GLY A 407 -22.21 42.98 25.49
CA GLY A 407 -22.25 44.29 26.14
C GLY A 407 -23.25 44.37 27.30
N ASP A 408 -23.94 45.50 27.42
CA ASP A 408 -24.88 45.83 28.49
C ASP A 408 -26.36 45.58 28.14
N PRO A 409 -26.83 44.36 28.35
CA PRO A 409 -27.11 43.38 27.32
C PRO A 409 -27.75 43.93 26.03
N HIS A 410 -27.02 43.84 24.92
CA HIS A 410 -27.57 43.84 23.57
C HIS A 410 -27.84 42.40 23.14
N ILE A 411 -29.09 42.11 22.82
CA ILE A 411 -29.57 40.77 22.45
C ILE A 411 -29.88 40.76 20.95
N THR A 412 -29.46 39.70 20.26
CA THR A 412 -29.92 39.37 18.90
C THR A 412 -30.64 38.03 18.92
N THR A 413 -31.92 38.04 18.54
CA THR A 413 -32.81 36.87 18.51
C THR A 413 -32.41 35.86 17.43
N LEU A 414 -33.05 34.69 17.44
CA LEU A 414 -32.84 33.65 16.42
C LEU A 414 -33.28 34.12 15.02
N ASP A 415 -34.27 35.01 14.93
CA ASP A 415 -34.74 35.63 13.67
C ASP A 415 -33.98 36.92 13.30
N GLY A 416 -33.07 37.36 14.17
CA GLY A 416 -32.14 38.44 13.89
C GLY A 416 -32.61 39.83 14.30
N LEU A 417 -33.66 39.94 15.11
CA LEU A 417 -34.04 41.18 15.78
C LEU A 417 -32.99 41.54 16.82
N THR A 418 -32.45 42.76 16.76
CA THR A 418 -31.46 43.28 17.72
C THR A 418 -32.07 44.37 18.60
N TYR A 419 -31.90 44.25 19.92
CA TYR A 419 -32.43 45.20 20.90
C TYR A 419 -31.58 45.22 22.19
N THR A 420 -31.78 46.25 23.02
CA THR A 420 -31.08 46.41 24.31
C THR A 420 -32.02 46.08 25.47
N PHE A 421 -31.55 45.30 26.45
CA PHE A 421 -32.31 44.95 27.65
C PHE A 421 -31.42 44.98 28.91
N ASN A 422 -31.47 46.09 29.65
CA ASN A 422 -30.72 46.29 30.90
C ASN A 422 -31.51 45.89 32.15
N GLY A 423 -31.99 44.65 32.21
CA GLY A 423 -32.63 44.09 33.41
C GLY A 423 -31.61 43.68 34.47
N LEU A 424 -31.91 43.87 35.75
CA LEU A 424 -31.07 43.41 36.88
C LEU A 424 -31.68 42.17 37.53
N GLY A 425 -31.05 41.00 37.35
CA GLY A 425 -31.51 39.74 37.93
C GLY A 425 -31.18 38.51 37.08
N ASP A 426 -31.93 37.43 37.31
CA ASP A 426 -31.86 36.20 36.52
C ASP A 426 -33.00 36.21 35.48
N PHE A 427 -32.69 35.94 34.21
CA PHE A 427 -33.66 35.98 33.11
C PHE A 427 -33.61 34.72 32.25
N VAL A 428 -34.79 34.30 31.78
CA VAL A 428 -34.93 33.21 30.81
C VAL A 428 -34.61 33.74 29.42
N LEU A 429 -33.46 33.32 28.89
CA LEU A 429 -33.02 33.71 27.55
C LEU A 429 -33.68 32.84 26.49
N LEU A 430 -33.77 31.53 26.74
CA LEU A 430 -34.33 30.59 25.78
C LEU A 430 -34.97 29.40 26.48
N LEU A 431 -36.19 29.09 26.08
CA LEU A 431 -36.85 27.81 26.23
C LEU A 431 -36.98 27.24 24.82
N ALA A 432 -36.38 26.10 24.55
CA ALA A 432 -36.48 25.43 23.25
C ALA A 432 -36.88 23.97 23.45
N SER A 433 -37.83 23.47 22.66
CA SER A 433 -38.25 22.07 22.73
C SER A 433 -38.60 21.53 21.36
N ASP A 434 -38.27 20.27 21.13
CA ASP A 434 -38.77 19.48 20.01
C ASP A 434 -39.55 18.25 20.53
N ALA A 435 -39.86 17.29 19.66
CA ALA A 435 -40.63 16.11 20.03
C ALA A 435 -39.93 15.17 21.04
N GLN A 436 -38.60 15.27 21.22
CA GLN A 436 -37.80 14.32 22.00
C GLN A 436 -36.91 14.97 23.06
N THR A 437 -36.65 16.28 22.96
CA THR A 437 -35.63 16.97 23.73
C THR A 437 -36.07 18.39 24.10
N SER A 438 -35.56 18.89 25.23
CA SER A 438 -35.82 20.26 25.67
C SER A 438 -34.55 20.92 26.20
N PHE A 439 -34.43 22.22 25.97
CA PHE A 439 -33.29 23.03 26.33
C PHE A 439 -33.74 24.34 27.00
N VAL A 440 -33.06 24.70 28.08
CA VAL A 440 -33.31 25.93 28.84
C VAL A 440 -31.99 26.68 28.98
N LEU A 441 -32.00 27.98 28.69
CA LEU A 441 -30.88 28.89 28.87
C LEU A 441 -31.31 30.08 29.73
N GLN A 442 -30.56 30.33 30.80
CA GLN A 442 -30.76 31.46 31.71
C GLN A 442 -29.49 32.30 31.75
N GLY A 443 -29.67 33.62 31.89
CA GLY A 443 -28.60 34.58 32.07
C GLY A 443 -28.78 35.36 33.36
N ARG A 444 -27.69 35.56 34.09
CA ARG A 444 -27.64 36.39 35.30
C ARG A 444 -26.93 37.69 34.98
N THR A 445 -27.61 38.79 35.21
CA THR A 445 -27.03 40.13 35.11
C THR A 445 -26.72 40.69 36.50
N ALA A 446 -25.70 41.52 36.56
CA ALA A 446 -25.37 42.34 37.72
C ALA A 446 -25.24 43.80 37.28
N GLN A 447 -25.29 44.73 38.23
CA GLN A 447 -25.07 46.14 37.95
C GLN A 447 -23.61 46.39 37.55
N THR A 448 -23.40 47.15 36.48
CA THR A 448 -22.06 47.43 35.95
C THR A 448 -21.37 48.54 36.76
N GLY A 449 -20.59 48.14 37.76
CA GLY A 449 -19.91 49.08 38.65
C GLY A 449 -20.91 50.01 39.36
N THR A 450 -20.80 51.32 39.13
CA THR A 450 -21.73 52.34 39.64
C THR A 450 -22.71 52.85 38.58
N ALA A 451 -22.68 52.31 37.36
CA ALA A 451 -23.56 52.75 36.28
C ALA A 451 -25.00 52.29 36.51
N GLN A 452 -25.97 53.03 35.96
CA GLN A 452 -27.36 52.57 35.84
C GLN A 452 -27.54 51.67 34.60
N ALA A 453 -26.66 50.68 34.50
CA ALA A 453 -26.61 49.67 33.44
C ALA A 453 -26.25 48.32 34.06
N THR A 454 -26.45 47.25 33.30
CA THR A 454 -26.23 45.88 33.75
C THR A 454 -25.35 45.12 32.78
N ASN A 455 -24.72 44.04 33.22
CA ASN A 455 -23.90 43.18 32.39
C ASN A 455 -24.05 41.72 32.81
N PHE A 456 -23.90 40.78 31.88
CA PHE A 456 -23.94 39.35 32.22
C PHE A 456 -22.70 38.94 33.02
N VAL A 457 -22.96 38.26 34.15
CA VAL A 457 -21.93 37.73 35.04
C VAL A 457 -22.01 36.21 35.21
N ALA A 458 -23.14 35.59 34.82
CA ALA A 458 -23.24 34.14 34.72
C ALA A 458 -24.27 33.70 33.67
N PHE A 459 -24.09 32.49 33.15
CA PHE A 459 -25.06 31.80 32.31
C PHE A 459 -25.26 30.37 32.82
N ALA A 460 -26.47 29.84 32.71
CA ALA A 460 -26.76 28.45 33.03
C ALA A 460 -27.62 27.82 31.93
N ALA A 461 -27.20 26.67 31.43
CA ALA A 461 -27.89 25.93 30.38
C ALA A 461 -28.23 24.53 30.86
N GLN A 462 -29.46 24.07 30.63
CA GLN A 462 -29.90 22.72 30.91
C GLN A 462 -30.44 22.07 29.64
N TYR A 463 -29.93 20.90 29.32
CA TYR A 463 -30.39 20.07 28.22
C TYR A 463 -30.97 18.77 28.76
N ILE A 464 -32.18 18.45 28.33
CA ILE A 464 -32.93 17.26 28.74
C ILE A 464 -33.17 16.42 27.48
N SER A 465 -32.53 15.25 27.44
CA SER A 465 -32.78 14.20 26.47
C SER A 465 -33.16 12.91 27.21
N THR A 466 -32.47 11.81 26.96
CA THR A 466 -32.53 10.61 27.82
C THR A 466 -31.88 10.85 29.19
N THR A 467 -31.02 11.86 29.28
CA THR A 467 -30.38 12.31 30.51
C THR A 467 -30.49 13.82 30.63
N THR A 468 -30.37 14.34 31.85
CA THR A 468 -30.34 15.78 32.11
C THR A 468 -28.89 16.23 32.34
N THR A 469 -28.47 17.24 31.59
CA THR A 469 -27.15 17.85 31.73
C THR A 469 -27.30 19.36 31.92
N THR A 470 -26.77 19.87 33.03
CA THR A 470 -26.74 21.30 33.33
C THR A 470 -25.29 21.79 33.34
N VAL A 471 -25.02 22.89 32.62
CA VAL A 471 -23.73 23.59 32.62
C VAL A 471 -23.94 25.02 33.08
N GLU A 472 -23.14 25.47 34.04
CA GLU A 472 -23.12 26.85 34.53
C GLU A 472 -21.75 27.47 34.26
N TRP A 473 -21.74 28.69 33.75
CA TRP A 473 -20.56 29.53 33.57
C TRP A 473 -20.70 30.77 34.43
N THR A 474 -19.70 31.04 35.26
CA THR A 474 -19.73 32.17 36.20
C THR A 474 -18.43 32.96 36.09
N LEU A 475 -18.55 34.28 36.01
CA LEU A 475 -17.41 35.19 35.95
C LEU A 475 -16.70 35.23 37.32
N GLY A 476 -15.42 34.91 37.32
CA GLY A 476 -14.55 34.98 38.48
C GLY A 476 -13.98 36.39 38.70
N SER A 477 -13.41 36.60 39.88
CA SER A 477 -12.87 37.89 40.31
C SER A 477 -11.65 38.38 39.51
N GLN A 478 -10.95 37.48 38.80
CA GLN A 478 -9.82 37.83 37.94
C GLN A 478 -10.21 37.84 36.44
N GLY A 479 -11.51 37.81 36.13
CA GLY A 479 -12.03 37.75 34.77
C GLY A 479 -12.04 36.35 34.17
N GLU A 480 -11.65 35.32 34.94
CA GLU A 480 -11.68 33.92 34.52
C GLU A 480 -13.10 33.35 34.51
N VAL A 481 -13.44 32.49 33.55
CA VAL A 481 -14.75 31.84 33.50
C VAL A 481 -14.70 30.51 34.24
N ARG A 482 -15.45 30.40 35.34
CA ARG A 482 -15.59 29.16 36.12
C ARG A 482 -16.73 28.33 35.55
N VAL A 483 -16.51 27.02 35.41
CA VAL A 483 -17.49 26.10 34.80
C VAL A 483 -17.91 25.03 35.80
N LEU A 484 -19.22 24.89 36.00
CA LEU A 484 -19.82 23.79 36.74
C LEU A 484 -20.59 22.89 35.77
N LEU A 485 -20.40 21.58 35.89
CA LEU A 485 -21.19 20.56 35.21
C LEU A 485 -21.99 19.80 36.27
N ASN A 486 -23.32 19.85 36.17
CA ASN A 486 -24.25 19.29 37.16
C ASN A 486 -23.87 19.73 38.58
N TYR A 487 -23.65 21.04 38.75
CA TYR A 487 -23.29 21.69 40.02
C TYR A 487 -21.94 21.25 40.62
N LYS A 488 -21.05 20.68 39.82
CA LYS A 488 -19.70 20.27 40.22
C LYS A 488 -18.65 20.89 39.32
N THR A 489 -17.56 21.37 39.91
CA THR A 489 -16.41 21.89 39.17
C THR A 489 -15.79 20.79 38.30
N ILE A 490 -15.41 21.14 37.07
CA ILE A 490 -14.68 20.26 36.16
C ILE A 490 -13.23 20.69 36.02
N GLN A 491 -12.40 19.79 35.49
CA GLN A 491 -11.03 20.09 35.10
C GLN A 491 -10.84 19.75 33.62
N PHE A 492 -10.41 20.73 32.84
CA PHE A 492 -10.08 20.51 31.44
C PHE A 492 -8.79 19.70 31.30
N SER A 493 -8.66 18.99 30.18
CA SER A 493 -7.45 18.26 29.81
C SER A 493 -7.11 18.55 28.35
N TYR A 494 -5.82 18.72 28.04
CA TYR A 494 -5.39 19.01 26.68
C TYR A 494 -5.61 17.82 25.74
N SER A 495 -6.40 18.01 24.68
CA SER A 495 -6.58 17.04 23.60
C SER A 495 -5.59 17.31 22.47
N GLN A 496 -4.72 16.32 22.19
CA GLN A 496 -3.84 16.37 21.01
C GLN A 496 -4.61 16.24 19.69
N ASP A 497 -5.81 15.65 19.71
CA ASP A 497 -6.65 15.49 18.52
C ASP A 497 -7.25 16.83 18.09
N MET A 498 -7.80 17.59 19.04
CA MET A 498 -8.42 18.89 18.77
C MET A 498 -7.42 20.05 18.85
N GLY A 499 -6.28 19.86 19.51
CA GLY A 499 -5.33 20.94 19.79
C GLY A 499 -5.85 21.97 20.80
N ALA A 500 -6.77 21.57 21.68
CA ALA A 500 -7.47 22.44 22.63
C ALA A 500 -7.67 21.75 23.99
N GLU A 501 -7.95 22.54 25.02
CA GLU A 501 -8.39 22.04 26.32
C GLU A 501 -9.85 21.56 26.23
N VAL A 502 -10.11 20.34 26.69
CA VAL A 502 -11.43 19.72 26.58
C VAL A 502 -11.83 18.97 27.84
N TYR A 503 -13.13 18.86 28.06
CA TYR A 503 -13.73 17.92 29.00
C TYR A 503 -14.85 17.18 28.28
N TYR A 504 -14.82 15.85 28.31
CA TYR A 504 -15.81 15.02 27.63
C TYR A 504 -16.50 14.07 28.62
N ARG A 505 -17.83 14.01 28.53
CA ARG A 505 -18.69 13.01 29.15
C ARG A 505 -19.80 12.68 28.16
N PRO A 506 -20.34 11.44 28.12
CA PRO A 506 -21.58 11.17 27.38
C PRO A 506 -22.63 12.24 27.69
N GLY A 507 -23.22 12.86 26.66
CA GLY A 507 -24.16 13.98 26.82
C GLY A 507 -23.58 15.36 26.53
N VAL A 508 -22.28 15.59 26.78
CA VAL A 508 -21.69 16.92 26.67
C VAL A 508 -20.18 16.92 26.36
N LEU A 509 -19.80 17.75 25.40
CA LEU A 509 -18.40 18.13 25.14
C LEU A 509 -18.19 19.59 25.50
N LEU A 510 -17.24 19.86 26.39
CA LEU A 510 -16.79 21.20 26.73
C LEU A 510 -15.43 21.46 26.09
N VAL A 511 -15.30 22.57 25.38
CA VAL A 511 -14.08 22.96 24.66
C VAL A 511 -13.67 24.35 25.13
N ASN A 512 -12.44 24.48 25.62
CA ASN A 512 -11.85 25.74 26.08
C ASN A 512 -10.78 26.21 25.09
N THR A 513 -11.05 27.35 24.43
CA THR A 513 -10.15 28.00 23.47
C THR A 513 -10.10 29.51 23.73
N SER A 514 -10.52 30.36 22.79
CA SER A 514 -10.78 31.78 23.03
C SER A 514 -12.12 32.01 23.75
N SER A 515 -12.99 31.01 23.74
CA SER A 515 -14.25 30.93 24.48
C SER A 515 -14.40 29.53 25.06
N ILE A 516 -15.30 29.38 26.05
CA ILE A 516 -15.71 28.08 26.59
C ILE A 516 -17.02 27.68 25.91
N THR A 517 -16.97 26.65 25.08
CA THR A 517 -18.13 26.12 24.35
C THR A 517 -18.62 24.82 24.98
N ALA A 518 -19.89 24.74 25.38
CA ALA A 518 -20.57 23.48 25.66
C ALA A 518 -21.35 23.02 24.42
N ILE A 519 -21.21 21.75 24.07
CA ILE A 519 -21.91 21.10 22.96
C ILE A 519 -22.72 19.95 23.56
N PHE A 520 -24.04 20.06 23.56
CA PHE A 520 -24.98 19.11 24.15
C PHE A 520 -25.43 18.09 23.11
N ASP A 521 -25.18 16.79 23.36
CA ASP A 521 -25.48 15.67 22.45
C ASP A 521 -25.07 15.90 20.97
N GLY A 522 -24.08 16.77 20.72
CA GLY A 522 -23.66 17.12 19.35
C GLY A 522 -24.69 17.93 18.56
N THR A 523 -25.65 18.60 19.22
CA THR A 523 -26.78 19.30 18.58
C THR A 523 -26.76 20.80 18.87
N ILE A 524 -26.97 21.18 20.13
CA ILE A 524 -27.00 22.57 20.61
C ILE A 524 -25.63 22.95 21.14
N ALA A 525 -25.19 24.18 20.88
CA ALA A 525 -23.99 24.71 21.49
C ALA A 525 -24.16 26.08 22.11
N ILE A 526 -23.49 26.29 23.25
CA ILE A 526 -23.38 27.57 23.95
C ILE A 526 -21.92 27.92 24.08
N SER A 527 -21.50 29.05 23.50
CA SER A 527 -20.14 29.58 23.59
C SER A 527 -20.13 30.83 24.44
N ILE A 528 -19.36 30.80 25.54
CA ILE A 528 -19.20 31.92 26.48
C ILE A 528 -17.80 32.50 26.37
N SER A 529 -17.69 33.82 26.16
CA SER A 529 -16.43 34.57 26.22
C SER A 529 -16.46 35.61 27.34
N SER A 530 -15.28 35.94 27.87
CA SER A 530 -15.10 36.98 28.90
C SER A 530 -14.26 38.10 28.31
N ASN A 531 -14.82 39.30 28.25
CA ASN A 531 -14.15 40.49 27.73
C ASN A 531 -14.50 41.68 28.61
N SER A 532 -13.50 42.46 29.04
CA SER A 532 -13.70 43.65 29.89
C SER A 532 -14.50 43.39 31.18
N GLY A 533 -14.40 42.19 31.76
CA GLY A 533 -15.15 41.82 32.97
C GLY A 533 -16.65 41.58 32.73
N ILE A 534 -17.04 41.28 31.49
CA ILE A 534 -18.41 40.98 31.08
C ILE A 534 -18.42 39.64 30.33
N LEU A 535 -19.43 38.81 30.59
CA LEU A 535 -19.66 37.61 29.81
C LEU A 535 -20.48 37.93 28.56
N SER A 536 -20.06 37.41 27.42
CA SER A 536 -20.85 37.39 26.19
C SER A 536 -21.19 35.95 25.82
N MET A 537 -22.33 35.77 25.15
CA MET A 537 -22.87 34.45 24.85
C MET A 537 -23.30 34.36 23.39
N ILE A 538 -22.95 33.24 22.75
CA ILE A 538 -23.51 32.82 21.47
C ILE A 538 -24.16 31.45 21.68
N CYS A 539 -25.42 31.35 21.28
CA CYS A 539 -26.22 30.13 21.33
C CYS A 539 -26.54 29.68 19.90
N SER A 540 -26.24 28.42 19.57
CA SER A 540 -26.45 27.86 18.23
C SER A 540 -27.43 26.71 18.28
N LEU A 541 -28.58 26.85 17.61
CA LEU A 541 -29.64 25.84 17.56
C LEU A 541 -29.74 25.17 16.18
N PRO A 542 -29.95 23.84 16.12
CA PRO A 542 -30.30 23.16 14.88
C PRO A 542 -31.77 23.41 14.50
N ASP A 543 -32.06 23.32 13.20
CA ASP A 543 -33.38 23.58 12.59
C ASP A 543 -34.55 22.80 13.20
N GLN A 544 -34.28 21.67 13.86
CA GLN A 544 -35.30 20.86 14.55
C GLN A 544 -36.06 21.59 15.67
N TYR A 545 -35.51 22.69 16.21
CA TYR A 545 -36.16 23.51 17.25
C TYR A 545 -36.97 24.68 16.69
N ARG A 546 -37.03 24.83 15.36
CA ARG A 546 -37.87 25.83 14.70
C ARG A 546 -39.32 25.71 15.16
N ASN A 547 -39.98 26.85 15.38
CA ASN A 547 -41.33 26.99 15.92
C ASN A 547 -41.51 26.47 17.36
N GLY A 548 -40.42 26.06 18.02
CA GLY A 548 -40.40 25.48 19.36
C GLY A 548 -39.67 26.33 20.40
N THR A 549 -39.41 27.61 20.12
CA THR A 549 -38.64 28.50 20.99
C THR A 549 -39.47 29.63 21.61
N LYS A 550 -39.09 30.05 22.82
CA LYS A 550 -39.61 31.24 23.52
C LYS A 550 -38.52 31.82 24.42
N GLY A 551 -38.66 33.09 24.83
CA GLY A 551 -37.73 33.76 25.75
C GLY A 551 -37.19 35.06 25.15
N LEU A 552 -36.18 35.64 25.80
CA LEU A 552 -35.53 36.86 25.29
C LEU A 552 -34.82 36.66 23.93
N LEU A 553 -34.51 35.43 23.53
CA LEU A 553 -33.98 35.11 22.19
C LEU A 553 -35.05 34.92 21.12
N GLY A 554 -36.33 35.14 21.46
CA GLY A 554 -37.42 35.23 20.48
C GLY A 554 -38.14 33.91 20.16
N VAL A 555 -39.17 34.03 19.33
CA VAL A 555 -39.91 32.91 18.74
C VAL A 555 -39.29 32.64 17.40
N TRP A 556 -38.75 31.44 17.20
CA TRP A 556 -37.93 31.17 16.02
C TRP A 556 -38.76 30.57 14.89
N ASP A 557 -39.29 31.42 14.02
CA ASP A 557 -40.13 31.03 12.89
C ASP A 557 -39.78 31.75 11.56
N HIS A 558 -38.69 32.50 11.55
CA HIS A 558 -38.23 33.41 10.49
C HIS A 558 -39.00 34.73 10.38
N ASP A 559 -39.82 35.10 11.36
CA ASP A 559 -40.47 36.41 11.45
C ASP A 559 -40.02 37.21 12.69
N PRO A 560 -39.13 38.20 12.54
CA PRO A 560 -38.70 39.01 13.69
C PRO A 560 -39.83 39.87 14.29
N ALA A 561 -41.01 39.96 13.66
CA ALA A 561 -42.10 40.83 14.12
C ALA A 561 -42.78 40.36 15.42
N ASP A 562 -42.72 39.07 15.74
CA ASP A 562 -43.38 38.48 16.90
C ASP A 562 -42.41 38.10 18.05
N ASP A 563 -41.11 38.30 17.83
CA ASP A 563 -40.00 37.99 18.75
C ASP A 563 -40.16 38.58 20.15
N PHE A 564 -40.89 39.70 20.30
CA PHE A 564 -41.23 40.28 21.59
C PHE A 564 -42.49 39.66 22.23
N GLN A 565 -42.58 38.32 22.18
CA GLN A 565 -43.64 37.55 22.82
C GLN A 565 -43.35 37.34 24.33
N MET A 566 -44.28 37.71 25.19
CA MET A 566 -44.23 37.49 26.63
C MET A 566 -44.61 36.04 26.99
N PRO A 567 -44.32 35.56 28.23
CA PRO A 567 -44.67 34.20 28.65
C PRO A 567 -46.17 33.85 28.58
N ASN A 568 -47.04 34.85 28.64
CA ASN A 568 -48.50 34.70 28.53
C ASN A 568 -49.00 34.57 27.07
N GLY A 569 -48.11 34.68 26.08
CA GLY A 569 -48.41 34.61 24.65
C GLY A 569 -48.77 35.93 23.97
N THR A 570 -48.78 37.06 24.68
CA THR A 570 -49.00 38.39 24.06
C THR A 570 -47.68 39.00 23.60
N SER A 571 -47.67 39.68 22.46
CA SER A 571 -46.47 40.36 21.92
C SER A 571 -46.63 41.88 21.86
N ILE A 572 -45.52 42.61 21.93
CA ILE A 572 -45.44 44.05 21.62
C ILE A 572 -44.81 44.27 20.22
N PRO A 573 -45.11 45.39 19.52
CA PRO A 573 -44.48 45.70 18.24
C PRO A 573 -42.95 45.85 18.33
N VAL A 574 -42.22 45.48 17.29
CA VAL A 574 -40.74 45.64 17.24
C VAL A 574 -40.25 47.10 17.26
N ASN A 575 -41.13 48.06 16.94
CA ASN A 575 -40.85 49.50 16.97
C ASN A 575 -41.30 50.18 18.28
N SER A 576 -41.57 49.41 19.33
CA SER A 576 -41.90 49.90 20.67
C SER A 576 -40.77 50.74 21.28
N SER A 577 -41.09 51.55 22.29
CA SER A 577 -40.09 52.37 22.98
C SER A 577 -39.10 51.51 23.80
N GLU A 578 -37.95 52.09 24.17
CA GLU A 578 -36.95 51.37 24.98
C GLU A 578 -37.52 50.97 26.36
N GLU A 579 -38.41 51.79 26.92
CA GLU A 579 -39.15 51.52 28.16
C GLU A 579 -40.13 50.34 28.03
N GLU A 580 -40.84 50.27 26.90
CA GLU A 580 -41.78 49.17 26.61
C GLU A 580 -41.02 47.85 26.40
N ILE A 581 -39.89 47.89 25.69
CA ILE A 581 -39.00 46.73 25.49
C ILE A 581 -38.39 46.29 26.83
N PHE A 582 -37.99 47.23 27.68
CA PHE A 582 -37.52 46.90 29.04
C PHE A 582 -38.63 46.23 29.87
N SER A 583 -39.85 46.76 29.81
CA SER A 583 -41.01 46.17 30.50
C SER A 583 -41.32 44.76 30.00
N TYR A 584 -41.21 44.54 28.68
CA TYR A 584 -41.27 43.22 28.06
C TYR A 584 -40.20 42.29 28.64
N GLY A 585 -38.94 42.70 28.65
CA GLY A 585 -37.85 41.85 29.11
C GLY A 585 -37.97 41.46 30.59
N MET A 586 -38.51 42.35 31.42
CA MET A 586 -38.80 42.07 32.84
C MET A 586 -39.85 40.96 33.03
N THR A 587 -40.69 40.66 32.04
CA THR A 587 -41.64 39.53 32.12
C THR A 587 -40.95 38.17 32.09
N TRP A 588 -39.71 38.11 31.61
CA TRP A 588 -38.90 36.88 31.52
C TRP A 588 -37.98 36.65 32.74
N ALA A 589 -38.19 37.37 33.84
CA ALA A 589 -37.46 37.15 35.09
C ALA A 589 -37.68 35.72 35.61
N VAL A 590 -36.60 35.07 36.03
CA VAL A 590 -36.62 33.70 36.55
C VAL A 590 -37.33 33.67 37.90
N GLY A 591 -38.35 32.82 38.01
CA GLY A 591 -39.07 32.52 39.25
C GLY A 591 -38.42 31.38 40.04
N GLU A 592 -39.24 30.40 40.49
CA GLU A 592 -38.77 29.28 41.34
C GLU A 592 -37.87 28.26 40.61
N HIS A 593 -37.80 28.29 39.28
CA HIS A 593 -37.08 27.31 38.46
C HIS A 593 -35.69 27.80 38.00
N SER A 594 -34.86 28.26 38.93
CA SER A 594 -33.49 28.70 38.64
C SER A 594 -32.55 27.52 38.36
N LEU A 595 -31.71 27.66 37.34
CA LEU A 595 -30.66 26.69 36.99
C LEU A 595 -29.31 26.97 37.67
N PHE A 596 -29.17 28.12 38.34
CA PHE A 596 -27.93 28.51 39.01
C PHE A 596 -27.75 27.74 40.32
N ALA A 597 -26.51 27.31 40.61
CA ALA A 597 -26.16 26.64 41.86
C ALA A 597 -26.49 27.49 43.10
N GLN A 598 -26.45 28.81 42.95
CA GLN A 598 -26.84 29.80 43.96
C GLN A 598 -27.89 30.75 43.36
N PRO A 599 -29.20 30.46 43.49
CA PRO A 599 -30.28 31.34 43.03
C PRO A 599 -30.29 32.67 43.79
N LEU A 600 -30.79 33.72 43.15
CA LEU A 600 -31.07 34.99 43.83
C LEU A 600 -32.31 34.84 44.72
N GLU A 601 -32.26 35.35 45.96
CA GLU A 601 -33.35 35.18 46.95
C GLU A 601 -34.66 35.89 46.55
N THR A 602 -34.60 36.99 45.77
CA THR A 602 -35.78 37.67 45.20
C THR A 602 -35.45 38.42 43.89
N PRO A 603 -36.40 38.52 42.93
CA PRO A 603 -36.23 39.35 41.73
C PRO A 603 -36.11 40.84 42.09
N ILE A 604 -35.07 41.52 41.61
CA ILE A 604 -34.85 42.94 41.86
C ILE A 604 -35.76 43.77 40.94
N LYS A 605 -36.86 44.28 41.48
CA LYS A 605 -37.87 45.05 40.71
C LYS A 605 -37.65 46.56 40.74
N ASN A 606 -36.76 47.07 41.59
CA ASN A 606 -36.57 48.51 41.83
C ASN A 606 -35.43 49.13 41.01
N PHE A 607 -34.97 48.45 39.97
CA PHE A 607 -33.92 48.94 39.08
C PHE A 607 -34.53 49.43 37.77
N THR A 608 -34.13 50.60 37.31
CA THR A 608 -34.52 51.15 36.00
C THR A 608 -33.25 51.66 35.33
N PRO A 609 -32.91 51.22 34.11
CA PRO A 609 -31.72 51.66 33.42
C PRO A 609 -31.90 53.04 32.78
N LEU A 610 -30.79 53.67 32.40
CA LEU A 610 -30.82 54.84 31.54
C LEU A 610 -31.01 54.41 30.08
N PHE A 611 -32.05 54.91 29.42
CA PHE A 611 -32.34 54.58 28.02
C PHE A 611 -31.49 55.41 27.05
N LEU A 612 -31.22 54.93 25.82
CA LEU A 612 -30.35 55.62 24.87
C LEU A 612 -30.89 57.01 24.54
N SER A 613 -32.22 57.08 24.40
CA SER A 613 -32.97 58.32 24.18
C SER A 613 -32.73 59.34 25.31
N GLN A 614 -32.68 58.91 26.56
CA GLN A 614 -32.39 59.76 27.73
C GLN A 614 -30.92 60.21 27.73
N LEU A 615 -29.98 59.27 27.56
CA LEU A 615 -28.54 59.56 27.49
C LEU A 615 -28.20 60.58 26.39
N ARG A 616 -28.91 60.51 25.27
CA ARG A 616 -28.79 61.47 24.17
C ARG A 616 -29.31 62.86 24.56
N GLN A 617 -30.49 62.93 25.19
CA GLN A 617 -31.09 64.20 25.63
C GLN A 617 -30.26 64.89 26.73
N GLU A 618 -29.64 64.13 27.62
CA GLU A 618 -28.79 64.67 28.69
C GLU A 618 -27.55 65.36 28.14
N ASN A 619 -26.90 64.80 27.11
CA ASN A 619 -25.68 65.37 26.55
C ASN A 619 -25.46 65.00 25.07
N GLU A 620 -26.11 65.74 24.16
CA GLU A 620 -25.99 65.54 22.72
C GLU A 620 -24.54 65.64 22.23
N SER A 621 -23.71 66.51 22.83
CA SER A 621 -22.30 66.65 22.44
C SER A 621 -21.48 65.38 22.71
N ARG A 622 -21.73 64.74 23.87
CA ARG A 622 -21.10 63.46 24.24
C ARG A 622 -21.63 62.32 23.39
N TYR A 623 -22.92 62.33 23.06
CA TYR A 623 -23.51 61.37 22.12
C TYR A 623 -22.84 61.45 20.74
N GLN A 624 -22.66 62.65 20.19
CA GLN A 624 -22.01 62.83 18.87
C GLN A 624 -20.54 62.37 18.89
N LEU A 625 -19.82 62.60 20.00
CA LEU A 625 -18.46 62.10 20.16
C LEU A 625 -18.42 60.55 20.21
N ALA A 626 -19.33 59.94 20.98
CA ALA A 626 -19.45 58.48 21.04
C ALA A 626 -19.84 57.90 19.66
N ALA A 627 -20.77 58.52 18.94
CA ALA A 627 -21.19 58.12 17.61
C ALA A 627 -20.04 58.15 16.59
N LEU A 628 -19.15 59.15 16.69
CA LEU A 628 -17.93 59.22 15.88
C LEU A 628 -16.97 58.07 16.21
N GLN A 629 -16.71 57.83 17.49
CA GLN A 629 -15.79 56.77 17.96
C GLN A 629 -16.30 55.37 17.59
N CYS A 630 -17.60 55.14 17.79
CA CYS A 630 -18.31 53.89 17.51
C CYS A 630 -18.72 53.71 16.05
N ARG A 631 -18.37 54.65 15.15
CA ARG A 631 -18.73 54.61 13.72
C ARG A 631 -20.24 54.38 13.51
N GLY A 632 -21.07 54.94 14.39
CA GLY A 632 -22.53 54.83 14.33
C GLY A 632 -23.15 53.52 14.86
N SER A 633 -22.40 52.57 15.42
CA SER A 633 -23.00 51.39 16.08
C SER A 633 -23.75 51.80 17.33
N LYS A 634 -25.05 51.47 17.40
CA LYS A 634 -25.92 51.85 18.52
C LYS A 634 -25.50 51.18 19.82
N GLU A 635 -25.09 49.92 19.73
CA GLU A 635 -24.61 49.09 20.84
C GLU A 635 -23.38 49.74 21.49
N CYS A 636 -22.35 50.03 20.68
CA CYS A 636 -21.15 50.71 21.17
C CYS A 636 -21.43 52.10 21.76
N ILE A 637 -22.32 52.88 21.13
CA ILE A 637 -22.68 54.21 21.62
C ILE A 637 -23.34 54.09 22.98
N TYR A 638 -24.28 53.16 23.13
CA TYR A 638 -24.99 52.93 24.38
C TYR A 638 -24.02 52.53 25.48
N ASP A 639 -23.24 51.46 25.30
CA ASP A 639 -22.23 50.99 26.25
C ASP A 639 -21.27 52.10 26.69
N THR A 640 -20.81 52.93 25.73
CA THR A 640 -19.88 54.03 26.00
C THR A 640 -20.51 55.11 26.89
N LEU A 641 -21.79 55.43 26.67
CA LEU A 641 -22.50 56.49 27.38
C LEU A 641 -23.03 56.00 28.74
N SER A 642 -23.56 54.79 28.79
CA SER A 642 -24.16 54.17 29.98
C SER A 642 -23.11 53.89 31.06
N THR A 643 -21.94 53.37 30.66
CA THR A 643 -20.86 52.99 31.58
C THR A 643 -19.78 54.06 31.73
N GLY A 644 -19.66 54.96 30.74
CA GLY A 644 -18.55 55.90 30.64
C GLY A 644 -17.24 55.30 30.13
N ASP A 645 -17.23 54.05 29.68
CA ASP A 645 -16.05 53.35 29.16
C ASP A 645 -16.12 53.13 27.64
N VAL A 646 -15.32 53.89 26.90
CA VAL A 646 -15.20 53.77 25.44
C VAL A 646 -14.60 52.41 25.03
N THR A 647 -13.72 51.84 25.85
CA THR A 647 -13.07 50.55 25.56
C THR A 647 -14.10 49.43 25.58
N LEU A 648 -15.04 49.48 26.53
CA LEU A 648 -16.15 48.56 26.59
C LEU A 648 -17.02 48.65 25.34
N GLY A 649 -17.46 49.86 24.96
CA GLY A 649 -18.28 50.04 23.75
C GLY A 649 -17.60 49.55 22.47
N LEU A 650 -16.30 49.83 22.29
CA LEU A 650 -15.54 49.33 21.14
C LEU A 650 -15.37 47.80 21.16
N THR A 651 -15.28 47.20 22.34
CA THR A 651 -15.23 45.74 22.51
C THR A 651 -16.56 45.11 22.10
N THR A 652 -17.69 45.68 22.51
CA THR A 652 -19.03 45.26 22.10
C THR A 652 -19.20 45.36 20.59
N GLN A 653 -18.79 46.47 19.97
CA GLN A 653 -18.82 46.59 18.50
C GLN A 653 -18.05 45.46 17.81
N SER A 654 -16.85 45.14 18.30
CA SER A 654 -16.03 44.07 17.74
C SER A 654 -16.73 42.70 17.82
N LEU A 655 -17.35 42.40 18.97
CA LEU A 655 -18.09 41.15 19.18
C LEU A 655 -19.33 41.05 18.29
N VAL A 656 -20.10 42.13 18.14
CA VAL A 656 -21.26 42.18 17.24
C VAL A 656 -20.84 42.01 15.78
N GLN A 657 -19.75 42.65 15.35
CA GLN A 657 -19.21 42.48 14.00
C GLN A 657 -18.74 41.04 13.73
N ASP A 658 -18.04 40.42 14.68
CA ASP A 658 -17.61 39.02 14.59
C ASP A 658 -18.82 38.07 14.51
N PHE A 659 -19.87 38.31 15.30
CA PHE A 659 -21.13 37.55 15.24
C PHE A 659 -21.79 37.63 13.86
N GLN A 660 -21.93 38.83 13.28
CA GLN A 660 -22.51 39.02 11.94
C GLN A 660 -21.65 38.38 10.85
N GLN A 661 -20.32 38.46 10.97
CA GLN A 661 -19.40 37.79 10.04
C GLN A 661 -19.56 36.26 10.11
N LYS A 662 -19.64 35.67 11.31
CA LYS A 662 -19.87 34.24 11.50
C LYS A 662 -21.20 33.78 10.91
N LYS A 663 -22.28 34.55 11.11
CA LYS A 663 -23.60 34.29 10.49
C LYS A 663 -23.51 34.31 8.96
N THR A 664 -22.78 35.25 8.38
CA THR A 664 -22.55 35.33 6.93
C THR A 664 -21.79 34.12 6.40
N VAL A 665 -20.74 33.66 7.10
CA VAL A 665 -19.95 32.49 6.71
C VAL A 665 -20.77 31.19 6.80
N LEU A 666 -21.55 31.01 7.85
CA LEU A 666 -22.41 29.83 8.02
C LEU A 666 -23.45 29.70 6.88
N ASN A 667 -23.96 30.83 6.39
CA ASN A 667 -24.95 30.89 5.31
C ASN A 667 -24.34 30.94 3.89
N ALA A 668 -23.02 30.88 3.75
CA ALA A 668 -22.35 30.90 2.45
C ALA A 668 -22.17 29.48 1.89
N PHE A 669 -22.89 29.16 0.81
CA PHE A 669 -22.83 27.84 0.16
C PHE A 669 -22.03 27.89 -1.15
N PRO A 670 -21.19 26.87 -1.43
CA PRO A 670 -20.61 26.70 -2.75
C PRO A 670 -21.67 26.23 -3.76
N PRO A 671 -21.39 26.34 -5.08
CA PRO A 671 -22.25 25.74 -6.11
C PRO A 671 -22.41 24.23 -5.95
N VAL A 672 -23.41 23.64 -6.60
CA VAL A 672 -23.62 22.18 -6.62
C VAL A 672 -23.23 21.63 -7.99
N ILE A 673 -22.25 20.73 -8.05
CA ILE A 673 -21.84 20.05 -9.30
C ILE A 673 -22.62 18.75 -9.45
N THR A 674 -23.30 18.57 -10.59
CA THR A 674 -24.04 17.36 -10.93
C THR A 674 -23.49 16.69 -12.19
N GLY A 675 -23.32 15.37 -12.13
CA GLY A 675 -22.82 14.53 -13.22
C GLY A 675 -22.25 13.20 -12.72
N ASN A 676 -22.10 12.22 -13.62
CA ASN A 676 -21.50 10.93 -13.27
C ASN A 676 -19.97 11.11 -13.12
N PRO A 677 -19.39 10.83 -11.94
CA PRO A 677 -17.96 10.99 -11.71
C PRO A 677 -17.09 9.93 -12.42
N LEU A 678 -17.68 8.85 -12.94
CA LEU A 678 -16.96 7.77 -13.62
C LEU A 678 -16.94 7.98 -15.14
N LEU A 679 -15.75 7.97 -15.72
CA LEU A 679 -15.51 7.93 -17.16
C LEU A 679 -14.87 6.62 -17.56
N THR A 680 -15.34 6.04 -18.65
CA THR A 680 -14.81 4.78 -19.18
C THR A 680 -14.49 4.96 -20.66
N ALA A 681 -13.30 4.54 -21.09
CA ALA A 681 -12.85 4.66 -22.48
C ALA A 681 -12.06 3.42 -22.92
N PHE A 682 -12.17 3.07 -24.20
CA PHE A 682 -11.19 2.20 -24.87
C PHE A 682 -9.98 3.02 -25.33
N ARG A 683 -8.80 2.40 -25.49
CA ARG A 683 -7.58 3.09 -25.93
C ARG A 683 -7.85 3.93 -27.18
N THR A 684 -7.36 5.17 -27.19
CA THR A 684 -7.54 6.16 -28.28
C THR A 684 -8.98 6.61 -28.55
N GLU A 685 -9.96 6.13 -27.79
CA GLU A 685 -11.34 6.59 -27.89
C GLU A 685 -11.52 7.93 -27.15
N ARG A 686 -12.06 8.93 -27.85
CA ARG A 686 -12.40 10.21 -27.25
C ARG A 686 -13.78 10.12 -26.57
N VAL A 687 -13.81 10.37 -25.27
CA VAL A 687 -15.04 10.41 -24.46
C VAL A 687 -15.35 11.84 -24.05
N THR A 688 -16.57 12.29 -24.33
CA THR A 688 -17.07 13.59 -23.89
C THR A 688 -18.22 13.43 -22.90
N ARG A 689 -18.21 14.24 -21.84
CA ARG A 689 -19.25 14.29 -20.79
C ARG A 689 -19.59 15.74 -20.45
N GLN A 690 -20.87 15.99 -20.23
CA GLN A 690 -21.37 17.30 -19.82
C GLN A 690 -21.71 17.27 -18.33
N TYR A 691 -21.08 18.17 -17.57
CA TYR A 691 -21.41 18.43 -16.17
C TYR A 691 -22.24 19.70 -16.05
N ARG A 692 -23.05 19.78 -15.00
CA ARG A 692 -23.82 20.98 -14.67
C ARG A 692 -23.38 21.49 -13.30
N ALA A 693 -23.34 22.80 -13.13
CA ALA A 693 -23.11 23.42 -11.85
C ALA A 693 -24.25 24.41 -11.56
N GLU A 694 -24.89 24.23 -10.41
CA GLU A 694 -26.04 25.03 -9.98
C GLU A 694 -25.59 26.09 -8.98
N GLY A 695 -25.96 27.35 -9.24
CA GLY A 695 -25.64 28.50 -8.40
C GLY A 695 -25.50 29.78 -9.20
N PRO A 696 -25.73 30.96 -8.61
CA PRO A 696 -25.61 32.24 -9.30
C PRO A 696 -24.18 32.47 -9.81
N GLY A 697 -24.07 32.85 -11.09
CA GLY A 697 -22.80 33.18 -11.74
C GLY A 697 -21.78 32.05 -11.77
N THR A 698 -22.22 30.80 -11.75
CA THR A 698 -21.32 29.64 -11.63
C THR A 698 -20.63 29.31 -12.95
N LEU A 699 -19.31 29.16 -12.91
CA LEU A 699 -18.48 28.69 -14.02
C LEU A 699 -17.55 27.58 -13.55
N PHE A 700 -17.22 26.66 -14.46
CA PHE A 700 -16.18 25.67 -14.22
C PHE A 700 -14.79 26.29 -14.43
N VAL A 701 -13.82 25.86 -13.61
CA VAL A 701 -12.42 26.23 -13.82
C VAL A 701 -11.88 25.44 -15.01
N PRO A 702 -11.46 26.10 -16.10
CA PRO A 702 -10.99 25.39 -17.29
C PRO A 702 -9.66 24.70 -17.02
N HIS A 703 -9.48 23.53 -17.62
CA HIS A 703 -8.24 22.76 -17.52
C HIS A 703 -7.92 22.14 -18.87
N ILE A 704 -6.73 22.40 -19.41
CA ILE A 704 -6.31 21.91 -20.71
C ILE A 704 -5.00 21.13 -20.55
N SER A 705 -5.03 19.86 -20.96
CA SER A 705 -3.89 18.97 -21.02
C SER A 705 -3.95 18.13 -22.31
N PRO A 706 -2.87 17.43 -22.70
CA PRO A 706 -2.83 16.64 -23.95
C PRO A 706 -3.88 15.52 -24.05
N GLU A 707 -4.37 15.02 -22.92
CA GLU A 707 -5.35 13.92 -22.84
C GLU A 707 -6.71 14.37 -22.31
N LEU A 708 -6.80 15.55 -21.68
CA LEU A 708 -8.01 15.99 -20.99
C LEU A 708 -8.24 17.49 -21.17
N ASN A 709 -9.45 17.86 -21.57
CA ASN A 709 -9.91 19.23 -21.68
C ASN A 709 -11.21 19.42 -20.89
N ILE A 710 -11.27 20.46 -20.07
CA ILE A 710 -12.43 20.89 -19.29
C ILE A 710 -12.69 22.35 -19.68
N SER A 711 -13.87 22.61 -20.24
CA SER A 711 -14.32 23.96 -20.59
C SER A 711 -15.09 24.64 -19.47
N GLU A 712 -15.21 25.96 -19.55
CA GLU A 712 -15.94 26.79 -18.56
C GLU A 712 -17.44 26.44 -18.48
N ASN A 713 -18.02 25.94 -19.58
CA ASN A 713 -19.42 25.49 -19.63
C ASN A 713 -19.63 24.06 -19.10
N GLY A 714 -18.60 23.40 -18.57
CA GLY A 714 -18.70 22.06 -17.97
C GLY A 714 -18.59 20.89 -18.95
N THR A 715 -18.15 21.12 -20.19
CA THR A 715 -17.83 20.02 -21.12
C THR A 715 -16.44 19.47 -20.80
N LEU A 716 -16.38 18.21 -20.38
CA LEU A 716 -15.14 17.47 -20.19
C LEU A 716 -14.94 16.51 -21.35
N THR A 717 -13.77 16.58 -21.99
CA THR A 717 -13.33 15.66 -23.04
C THR A 717 -12.06 14.96 -22.59
N TRP A 718 -12.07 13.63 -22.63
CA TRP A 718 -10.94 12.76 -22.29
C TRP A 718 -10.59 11.88 -23.48
N GLU A 719 -9.33 11.90 -23.90
CA GLU A 719 -8.77 11.07 -24.97
C GLU A 719 -7.46 10.43 -24.44
N PRO A 720 -7.51 9.18 -23.96
CA PRO A 720 -6.37 8.53 -23.33
C PRO A 720 -5.28 8.22 -24.37
N ARG A 721 -4.04 8.66 -24.13
CA ARG A 721 -2.87 8.36 -24.99
C ARG A 721 -1.93 7.32 -24.38
N GLY A 722 -2.09 6.97 -23.10
CA GLY A 722 -1.32 5.93 -22.44
C GLY A 722 -1.90 5.49 -21.10
N THR A 723 -1.10 4.74 -20.34
CA THR A 723 -1.45 4.22 -19.00
C THR A 723 -0.80 5.03 -17.88
N ALA A 724 -0.40 6.27 -18.16
CA ALA A 724 0.21 7.15 -17.18
C ALA A 724 -0.79 7.48 -16.05
N PRO A 725 -0.35 7.63 -14.79
CA PRO A 725 -1.24 7.99 -13.69
C PRO A 725 -1.96 9.32 -13.97
N LEU A 726 -3.29 9.33 -13.83
CA LEU A 726 -4.14 10.50 -14.08
C LEU A 726 -5.01 10.77 -12.85
N SER A 727 -5.05 12.02 -12.38
CA SER A 727 -5.83 12.46 -11.22
C SER A 727 -6.48 13.80 -11.51
N VAL A 728 -7.82 13.83 -11.56
CA VAL A 728 -8.59 15.03 -11.95
C VAL A 728 -9.68 15.29 -10.94
N THR A 729 -9.84 16.55 -10.55
CA THR A 729 -10.96 17.03 -9.75
C THR A 729 -11.60 18.19 -10.50
N LEU A 730 -12.90 18.08 -10.79
CA LEU A 730 -13.67 19.19 -11.35
C LEU A 730 -13.86 20.25 -10.27
N GLN A 731 -13.71 21.51 -10.68
CA GLN A 731 -13.91 22.65 -9.80
C GLN A 731 -14.89 23.63 -10.44
N ALA A 732 -15.90 24.05 -9.68
CA ALA A 732 -16.83 25.10 -10.08
C ALA A 732 -16.81 26.23 -9.05
N VAL A 733 -16.89 27.48 -9.50
CA VAL A 733 -16.83 28.67 -8.65
C VAL A 733 -18.03 29.55 -8.98
N GLY A 734 -18.79 29.92 -7.95
CA GLY A 734 -19.93 30.84 -8.05
C GLY A 734 -19.58 32.25 -7.58
N SER A 735 -20.59 33.13 -7.54
CA SER A 735 -20.43 34.54 -7.15
C SER A 735 -19.90 34.78 -5.73
N HIS A 736 -20.02 33.82 -4.82
CA HIS A 736 -19.51 33.91 -3.45
C HIS A 736 -18.04 33.46 -3.29
N HIS A 737 -17.33 33.17 -4.39
CA HIS A 737 -15.93 32.73 -4.41
C HIS A 737 -15.62 31.45 -3.61
N LEU A 738 -16.63 30.69 -3.18
CA LEU A 738 -16.46 29.36 -2.61
C LEU A 738 -16.44 28.32 -3.73
N PRO A 739 -15.36 27.53 -3.89
CA PRO A 739 -15.31 26.48 -4.89
C PRO A 739 -16.08 25.24 -4.44
N ALA A 740 -16.73 24.59 -5.38
CA ALA A 740 -17.22 23.21 -5.27
C ALA A 740 -16.23 22.27 -5.96
N LEU A 741 -16.03 21.07 -5.40
CA LEU A 741 -15.15 20.04 -5.96
C LEU A 741 -15.93 18.75 -6.25
N LEU A 742 -15.65 18.13 -7.39
CA LEU A 742 -16.12 16.79 -7.73
C LEU A 742 -14.94 15.94 -8.19
N GLN A 743 -14.62 14.88 -7.43
CA GLN A 743 -13.56 13.95 -7.79
C GLN A 743 -14.01 13.02 -8.93
N LEU A 744 -13.18 12.92 -9.95
CA LEU A 744 -13.43 12.03 -11.09
C LEU A 744 -12.65 10.73 -10.96
N SER A 745 -13.20 9.67 -11.54
CA SER A 745 -12.56 8.36 -11.67
C SER A 745 -12.58 7.95 -13.14
N PHE A 746 -11.49 7.34 -13.60
CA PHE A 746 -11.30 6.95 -14.99
C PHE A 746 -11.02 5.47 -15.06
N THR A 747 -11.70 4.78 -15.98
CA THR A 747 -11.43 3.37 -16.30
C THR A 747 -11.01 3.28 -17.76
N LEU A 748 -9.76 2.93 -17.99
CA LEU A 748 -9.19 2.75 -19.32
C LEU A 748 -9.10 1.26 -19.63
N CYS A 749 -9.63 0.87 -20.79
CA CYS A 749 -9.28 -0.40 -21.40
C CYS A 749 -8.18 -0.23 -22.43
N SER A 750 -7.04 -0.90 -22.21
CA SER A 750 -5.90 -0.89 -23.13
C SER A 750 -5.73 -2.20 -23.92
N CYS A 751 -6.71 -3.10 -23.87
CA CYS A 751 -6.71 -4.36 -24.60
C CYS A 751 -6.60 -4.17 -26.12
N ARG A 752 -6.32 -5.25 -26.85
CA ARG A 752 -6.19 -5.22 -28.31
C ARG A 752 -7.54 -4.91 -28.97
N ARG A 753 -8.61 -5.54 -28.50
CA ARG A 753 -10.00 -5.29 -28.94
C ARG A 753 -10.86 -4.84 -27.75
N SER A 754 -11.90 -4.06 -28.02
CA SER A 754 -12.81 -3.56 -26.98
C SER A 754 -13.64 -4.68 -26.33
N GLN A 755 -13.90 -5.78 -27.04
CA GLN A 755 -14.65 -6.93 -26.52
C GLN A 755 -13.86 -7.76 -25.50
N GLU A 756 -12.52 -7.64 -25.52
CA GLU A 756 -11.61 -8.34 -24.61
C GLU A 756 -11.55 -7.67 -23.22
N CYS A 757 -12.14 -6.47 -23.05
CA CYS A 757 -12.06 -5.69 -21.83
C CYS A 757 -12.99 -6.25 -20.73
N ASP A 758 -12.42 -6.60 -19.58
CA ASP A 758 -13.17 -6.93 -18.37
C ASP A 758 -13.17 -5.75 -17.40
N TYR A 759 -14.22 -4.92 -17.48
CA TYR A 759 -14.41 -3.77 -16.60
C TYR A 759 -14.78 -4.14 -15.16
N SER A 760 -15.06 -5.43 -14.88
CA SER A 760 -15.36 -5.90 -13.53
C SER A 760 -14.10 -6.20 -12.70
N ASP A 761 -12.96 -6.46 -13.36
CA ASP A 761 -11.66 -6.62 -12.72
C ASP A 761 -10.73 -5.49 -13.14
N THR A 762 -10.56 -4.52 -12.25
CA THR A 762 -9.70 -3.36 -12.48
C THR A 762 -8.55 -3.30 -11.49
N ALA A 763 -7.49 -2.58 -11.87
CA ALA A 763 -6.35 -2.28 -11.02
C ALA A 763 -6.04 -0.79 -11.03
N THR A 764 -5.79 -0.20 -9.86
CA THR A 764 -5.45 1.22 -9.72
C THR A 764 -4.02 1.48 -10.17
N VAL A 765 -3.81 2.49 -11.02
CA VAL A 765 -2.47 2.88 -11.50
C VAL A 765 -1.81 3.83 -10.52
N ALA A 766 -0.74 3.40 -9.85
CA ALA A 766 0.10 4.22 -8.97
C ALA A 766 -0.67 5.08 -7.93
N GLY A 767 -1.81 4.58 -7.45
CA GLY A 767 -2.71 5.30 -6.52
C GLY A 767 -3.58 6.39 -7.16
N SER A 768 -3.42 6.70 -8.44
CA SER A 768 -4.16 7.74 -9.18
C SER A 768 -5.62 7.38 -9.49
N SER A 769 -6.35 8.33 -10.10
CA SER A 769 -7.76 8.16 -10.50
C SER A 769 -7.99 7.26 -11.70
N LEU A 770 -6.90 6.83 -12.32
CA LEU A 770 -6.92 5.90 -13.43
C LEU A 770 -6.91 4.46 -12.94
N GLN A 771 -7.89 3.71 -13.42
CA GLN A 771 -8.00 2.26 -13.28
C GLN A 771 -7.81 1.62 -14.65
N LEU A 772 -7.07 0.52 -14.71
CA LEU A 772 -6.94 -0.30 -15.91
C LEU A 772 -7.88 -1.49 -15.80
N ALA A 773 -8.71 -1.70 -16.82
CA ALA A 773 -9.50 -2.91 -16.98
C ALA A 773 -8.58 -4.09 -17.35
N ALA A 774 -8.82 -5.26 -16.77
CA ALA A 774 -8.16 -6.49 -17.18
C ALA A 774 -8.58 -6.88 -18.61
N CYS A 775 -7.74 -7.64 -19.30
CA CYS A 775 -8.05 -8.17 -20.62
C CYS A 775 -8.31 -9.67 -20.54
N ARG A 776 -9.24 -10.16 -21.37
CA ARG A 776 -9.48 -11.57 -21.65
C ARG A 776 -9.15 -11.81 -23.12
N CYS A 777 -8.02 -12.44 -23.40
CA CYS A 777 -7.48 -12.54 -24.75
C CYS A 777 -8.09 -13.72 -25.51
N ASP A 778 -8.48 -13.44 -26.76
CA ASP A 778 -8.89 -14.47 -27.71
C ASP A 778 -7.72 -14.90 -28.62
N ASP A 779 -7.92 -15.98 -29.37
CA ASP A 779 -7.01 -16.46 -30.43
C ASP A 779 -5.57 -16.76 -29.95
N GLY A 780 -5.39 -17.14 -28.68
CA GLY A 780 -4.09 -17.50 -28.11
C GLY A 780 -3.15 -16.32 -27.86
N TYR A 781 -3.64 -15.07 -27.98
CA TYR A 781 -2.88 -13.89 -27.60
C TYR A 781 -2.66 -13.86 -26.08
N SER A 782 -1.57 -13.24 -25.64
CA SER A 782 -1.21 -13.15 -24.23
C SER A 782 -0.67 -11.78 -23.84
N GLY A 783 -0.33 -11.64 -22.56
CA GLY A 783 0.11 -10.39 -21.96
C GLY A 783 -1.02 -9.59 -21.32
N PRO A 784 -0.66 -8.52 -20.57
CA PRO A 784 -1.61 -7.70 -19.83
C PRO A 784 -2.63 -6.98 -20.71
N PHE A 785 -2.31 -6.76 -21.99
CA PHE A 785 -3.14 -6.04 -22.96
C PHE A 785 -3.43 -6.84 -24.24
N CYS A 786 -3.25 -8.16 -24.21
CA CYS A 786 -3.35 -9.04 -25.39
C CYS A 786 -2.44 -8.58 -26.55
N GLN A 787 -1.27 -8.03 -26.21
CA GLN A 787 -0.33 -7.48 -27.18
C GLN A 787 0.64 -8.53 -27.72
N HIS A 788 0.82 -9.65 -27.02
CA HIS A 788 1.73 -10.70 -27.44
C HIS A 788 0.96 -11.71 -28.30
N PRO A 789 1.38 -11.93 -29.56
CA PRO A 789 0.79 -12.98 -30.38
C PRO A 789 1.04 -14.37 -29.77
N PRO A 790 0.32 -15.41 -30.23
CA PRO A 790 0.63 -16.79 -29.89
C PRO A 790 2.11 -17.09 -30.16
N ASP A 791 2.80 -17.63 -29.16
CA ASP A 791 4.20 -18.04 -29.26
C ASP A 791 4.26 -19.58 -29.35
N PRO A 792 4.62 -20.15 -30.53
CA PRO A 792 4.76 -21.59 -30.70
C PRO A 792 5.77 -22.23 -29.73
N CYS A 793 6.73 -21.44 -29.21
CA CYS A 793 7.78 -21.87 -28.31
C CYS A 793 7.44 -21.71 -26.82
N ALA A 794 6.33 -21.07 -26.46
CA ALA A 794 5.98 -20.80 -25.06
C ALA A 794 5.80 -22.08 -24.23
N GLN A 795 5.37 -23.18 -24.87
CA GLN A 795 5.17 -24.48 -24.24
C GLN A 795 6.49 -25.27 -24.04
N GLY A 796 7.60 -24.81 -24.64
CA GLY A 796 8.88 -25.51 -24.61
C GLY A 796 8.94 -26.74 -25.55
N CYS A 797 10.12 -27.02 -26.08
CA CYS A 797 10.38 -28.19 -26.91
C CYS A 797 11.04 -29.31 -26.11
N PHE A 798 11.02 -30.51 -26.66
CA PHE A 798 11.69 -31.67 -26.09
C PHE A 798 13.19 -31.39 -25.86
N PRO A 799 13.80 -31.92 -24.79
CA PRO A 799 15.22 -31.71 -24.51
C PRO A 799 16.14 -31.97 -25.72
N GLY A 800 16.95 -30.98 -26.09
CA GLY A 800 17.86 -31.05 -27.24
C GLY A 800 17.23 -30.66 -28.60
N VAL A 801 15.94 -30.34 -28.65
CA VAL A 801 15.26 -29.79 -29.83
C VAL A 801 15.28 -28.27 -29.79
N GLY A 802 15.75 -27.65 -30.88
CA GLY A 802 15.67 -26.19 -31.04
C GLY A 802 14.24 -25.73 -31.32
N CYS A 803 13.87 -24.55 -30.82
CA CYS A 803 12.61 -23.91 -31.16
C CYS A 803 12.84 -22.70 -32.05
N ASP A 804 12.07 -22.61 -33.13
CA ASP A 804 11.99 -21.47 -34.03
C ASP A 804 10.67 -20.72 -33.80
N LEU A 805 10.70 -19.39 -33.74
CA LEU A 805 9.52 -18.58 -33.39
C LEU A 805 8.43 -18.60 -34.47
N ASP A 806 8.76 -18.93 -35.71
CA ASP A 806 7.81 -18.97 -36.82
C ASP A 806 7.27 -20.38 -37.06
N THR A 807 8.13 -21.40 -36.93
CA THR A 807 7.78 -22.81 -37.23
C THR A 807 7.55 -23.71 -36.01
N GLY A 808 7.90 -23.26 -34.80
CA GLY A 808 7.79 -24.03 -33.56
C GLY A 808 8.96 -24.99 -33.31
N CYS A 809 8.68 -26.13 -32.69
CA CYS A 809 9.72 -27.11 -32.37
C CYS A 809 10.26 -27.79 -33.63
N GLY A 810 11.58 -27.93 -33.71
CA GLY A 810 12.25 -28.70 -34.75
C GLY A 810 11.99 -30.22 -34.63
N PRO A 811 12.55 -31.04 -35.53
CA PRO A 811 12.35 -32.50 -35.47
C PRO A 811 12.93 -33.12 -34.19
N CYS A 812 12.32 -34.21 -33.72
CA CYS A 812 12.83 -34.99 -32.59
C CYS A 812 14.28 -35.47 -32.81
N PRO A 813 15.06 -35.65 -31.73
CA PRO A 813 16.43 -36.15 -31.82
C PRO A 813 16.52 -37.52 -32.52
N PRO A 814 17.66 -37.86 -33.16
CA PRO A 814 17.82 -39.13 -33.88
C PRO A 814 17.50 -40.35 -33.00
N GLY A 815 16.62 -41.24 -33.49
CA GLY A 815 16.14 -42.42 -32.76
C GLY A 815 14.80 -42.22 -32.05
N LEU A 816 14.29 -40.99 -31.99
CA LEU A 816 12.97 -40.66 -31.48
C LEU A 816 12.05 -40.20 -32.63
N THR A 817 10.75 -40.37 -32.42
CA THR A 817 9.69 -39.97 -33.36
C THR A 817 8.68 -39.07 -32.66
N GLY A 818 8.11 -38.10 -33.38
CA GLY A 818 7.17 -37.14 -32.83
C GLY A 818 7.24 -35.79 -33.52
N ASP A 819 6.60 -34.78 -32.92
CA ASP A 819 6.46 -33.42 -33.44
C ASP A 819 7.51 -32.44 -32.90
N GLY A 820 8.49 -32.93 -32.14
CA GLY A 820 9.53 -32.12 -31.52
C GLY A 820 9.15 -31.49 -30.18
N ARG A 821 7.86 -31.41 -29.87
CA ARG A 821 7.35 -31.09 -28.53
C ARG A 821 7.21 -32.37 -27.71
N HIS A 822 6.60 -33.39 -28.32
CA HIS A 822 6.47 -34.72 -27.77
C HIS A 822 7.31 -35.68 -28.61
N CYS A 823 8.29 -36.33 -27.98
CA CYS A 823 9.17 -37.28 -28.65
C CYS A 823 9.11 -38.64 -27.94
N SER A 824 8.90 -39.70 -28.72
CA SER A 824 8.75 -41.08 -28.23
C SER A 824 9.54 -42.08 -29.06
N GLY A 825 9.98 -43.16 -28.42
CA GLY A 825 10.75 -44.25 -29.04
C GLY A 825 11.48 -45.08 -27.97
N GLU A 826 11.94 -46.28 -28.30
CA GLU A 826 12.85 -47.02 -27.44
C GLU A 826 14.14 -46.22 -27.32
N GLY A 827 14.35 -45.61 -26.16
CA GLY A 827 15.58 -44.88 -25.89
C GLY A 827 16.77 -45.79 -26.19
N LEU A 828 17.57 -45.44 -27.20
CA LEU A 828 19.01 -45.63 -27.10
C LEU A 828 19.41 -44.84 -25.85
N GLY A 829 19.37 -45.53 -24.71
CA GLY A 829 19.60 -44.93 -23.41
C GLY A 829 20.82 -44.04 -23.51
N CYS A 830 20.72 -42.84 -22.96
CA CYS A 830 21.82 -41.89 -22.85
C CYS A 830 22.91 -42.41 -21.86
N GLY A 831 23.35 -43.65 -22.05
CA GLY A 831 24.24 -44.43 -21.20
C GLY A 831 24.72 -45.78 -21.76
N THR A 832 24.20 -46.32 -22.87
CA THR A 832 24.63 -47.66 -23.35
C THR A 832 24.98 -47.79 -24.85
N ALA A 833 24.91 -46.73 -25.66
CA ALA A 833 25.25 -46.82 -27.08
C ALA A 833 26.74 -47.08 -27.39
N CYS A 834 27.65 -46.81 -26.43
CA CYS A 834 29.09 -46.81 -26.73
C CYS A 834 29.86 -48.08 -26.32
N GLY A 835 29.19 -49.09 -25.74
CA GLY A 835 29.87 -50.28 -25.23
C GLY A 835 31.05 -49.93 -24.32
N SER A 836 32.12 -50.75 -24.30
CA SER A 836 33.35 -50.51 -23.53
C SER A 836 34.26 -49.38 -24.07
N ARG A 837 33.72 -48.43 -24.86
CA ARG A 837 34.51 -47.27 -25.32
C ARG A 837 34.60 -46.27 -24.18
N SER A 838 35.79 -46.11 -23.64
CA SER A 838 36.14 -45.02 -22.75
C SER A 838 36.53 -43.78 -23.54
N CYS A 839 36.38 -42.60 -22.94
CA CYS A 839 36.98 -41.40 -23.50
C CYS A 839 38.49 -41.60 -23.69
N PRO A 840 39.07 -41.20 -24.84
CA PRO A 840 40.51 -41.25 -25.03
C PRO A 840 41.22 -40.50 -23.90
N GLU A 841 42.27 -41.09 -23.36
CA GLU A 841 43.04 -40.49 -22.27
C GLU A 841 43.59 -39.13 -22.72
N GLY A 842 43.31 -38.07 -21.97
CA GLY A 842 43.71 -36.69 -22.33
C GLY A 842 42.84 -36.01 -23.40
N PHE A 843 41.67 -36.54 -23.78
CA PHE A 843 40.80 -35.93 -24.79
C PHE A 843 40.29 -34.52 -24.40
N CYS A 844 39.98 -34.33 -23.12
CA CYS A 844 39.59 -33.03 -22.56
C CYS A 844 40.72 -32.49 -21.69
N SER A 845 41.08 -31.24 -21.91
CA SER A 845 42.11 -30.57 -21.14
C SER A 845 41.51 -29.81 -19.94
N ASN A 846 42.35 -29.46 -18.96
CA ASN A 846 42.05 -28.44 -17.94
C ASN A 846 40.82 -28.69 -17.05
N GLY A 847 40.65 -29.95 -16.63
CA GLY A 847 39.52 -30.35 -15.78
C GLY A 847 38.19 -30.46 -16.52
N GLY A 848 38.19 -30.34 -17.85
CA GLY A 848 37.05 -30.65 -18.71
C GLY A 848 36.63 -32.11 -18.52
N ARG A 849 35.34 -32.35 -18.29
CA ARG A 849 34.81 -33.70 -18.18
C ARG A 849 34.44 -34.20 -19.57
N CYS A 850 35.15 -35.22 -20.03
CA CYS A 850 34.81 -35.89 -21.27
C CYS A 850 33.49 -36.64 -21.12
N ARG A 851 32.57 -36.40 -22.07
CA ARG A 851 31.33 -37.15 -22.24
C ARG A 851 31.29 -37.67 -23.66
N LEU A 852 30.86 -38.91 -23.84
CA LEU A 852 30.59 -39.42 -25.17
C LEU A 852 29.21 -38.93 -25.60
N HIS A 853 29.12 -38.43 -26.84
CA HIS A 853 27.86 -38.02 -27.41
C HIS A 853 26.93 -39.24 -27.49
N PRO A 854 25.68 -39.16 -26.97
CA PRO A 854 24.85 -40.33 -26.70
C PRO A 854 24.55 -41.20 -27.92
N SER A 855 24.54 -40.62 -29.12
CA SER A 855 24.17 -41.29 -30.37
C SER A 855 25.33 -41.53 -31.34
N SER A 856 26.43 -40.76 -31.27
CA SER A 856 27.56 -40.86 -32.21
C SER A 856 28.81 -41.47 -31.59
N CYS A 857 28.83 -41.61 -30.25
CA CYS A 857 30.00 -42.04 -29.48
C CYS A 857 31.27 -41.21 -29.74
N ALA A 858 31.10 -40.00 -30.29
CA ALA A 858 32.17 -39.05 -30.43
C ALA A 858 32.43 -38.43 -29.04
N PRO A 859 33.69 -38.40 -28.57
CA PRO A 859 34.03 -37.73 -27.34
C PRO A 859 33.86 -36.22 -27.48
N ALA A 860 33.21 -35.61 -26.49
CA ALA A 860 32.95 -34.18 -26.37
C ALA A 860 33.28 -33.72 -24.94
N CYS A 861 33.76 -32.48 -24.80
CA CYS A 861 34.18 -31.98 -23.50
C CYS A 861 33.15 -31.04 -22.89
N VAL A 862 32.80 -31.29 -21.62
CA VAL A 862 32.11 -30.32 -20.79
C VAL A 862 33.15 -29.48 -20.09
N CYS A 863 33.27 -28.23 -20.52
CA CYS A 863 34.29 -27.32 -20.03
C CYS A 863 33.84 -26.53 -18.79
N PRO A 864 34.74 -26.31 -17.82
CA PRO A 864 34.54 -25.29 -16.80
C PRO A 864 34.29 -23.89 -17.41
N PRO A 865 33.62 -22.97 -16.69
CA PRO A 865 33.20 -21.66 -17.22
C PRO A 865 34.30 -20.78 -17.85
N ALA A 866 35.57 -21.07 -17.59
CA ALA A 866 36.72 -20.36 -18.15
C ALA A 866 37.00 -20.72 -19.63
N PHE A 867 36.51 -21.85 -20.15
CA PHE A 867 36.90 -22.37 -21.48
C PHE A 867 35.72 -22.43 -22.44
N THR A 868 36.01 -22.19 -23.73
CA THR A 868 34.97 -21.92 -24.74
C THR A 868 35.06 -22.79 -25.98
N ASP A 869 36.13 -23.58 -26.14
CA ASP A 869 36.31 -24.47 -27.28
C ASP A 869 35.93 -25.93 -26.97
N GLN A 870 35.79 -26.74 -28.02
CA GLN A 870 35.26 -28.11 -27.95
C GLN A 870 36.13 -29.10 -27.16
N ARG A 871 37.38 -28.73 -26.82
CA ARG A 871 38.32 -29.57 -26.04
C ARG A 871 38.78 -28.93 -24.72
N CYS A 872 38.24 -27.77 -24.36
CA CYS A 872 38.64 -26.98 -23.19
C CYS A 872 40.13 -26.57 -23.20
N LEU A 873 40.68 -26.31 -24.39
CA LEU A 873 42.05 -25.86 -24.63
C LEU A 873 42.15 -24.33 -24.72
N VAL A 874 41.10 -23.65 -25.18
CA VAL A 874 41.07 -22.20 -25.37
C VAL A 874 40.21 -21.56 -24.29
N ALA A 875 40.84 -20.70 -23.50
CA ALA A 875 40.18 -19.97 -22.44
C ALA A 875 39.54 -18.68 -23.00
N GLY A 876 38.24 -18.47 -22.76
CA GLY A 876 37.46 -17.37 -23.37
C GLY A 876 36.36 -16.77 -22.48
N GLY A 877 36.02 -17.44 -21.37
CA GLY A 877 35.00 -17.00 -20.43
C GLY A 877 35.58 -16.24 -19.23
N ASP A 878 34.85 -15.24 -18.75
CA ASP A 878 35.19 -14.58 -17.47
C ASP A 878 34.60 -15.43 -16.35
N PHE A 879 35.33 -15.61 -15.25
CA PHE A 879 34.86 -16.46 -14.15
C PHE A 879 35.13 -15.83 -12.79
N ARG A 880 34.35 -16.24 -11.79
CA ARG A 880 34.54 -15.76 -10.41
C ARG A 880 35.66 -16.55 -9.74
N PRO A 881 36.65 -15.87 -9.13
CA PRO A 881 37.67 -16.54 -8.33
C PRO A 881 37.04 -17.14 -7.07
N LEU A 882 37.61 -18.26 -6.65
CA LEU A 882 37.34 -18.83 -5.34
C LEU A 882 38.09 -18.02 -4.27
N ALA A 883 37.44 -17.84 -3.12
CA ALA A 883 38.08 -17.26 -1.95
C ALA A 883 39.19 -18.18 -1.44
N SER A 884 40.30 -17.60 -1.02
CA SER A 884 41.34 -18.30 -0.29
C SER A 884 40.80 -18.83 1.04
N THR A 885 41.33 -19.98 1.50
CA THR A 885 40.88 -20.64 2.72
C THR A 885 41.20 -19.87 3.99
N ASP A 886 42.09 -18.88 3.91
CA ASP A 886 42.50 -17.98 4.99
C ASP A 886 41.78 -16.61 4.94
N LEU A 887 40.77 -16.43 4.07
CA LEU A 887 40.02 -15.18 3.94
C LEU A 887 39.41 -14.75 5.30
N PRO A 888 39.82 -13.60 5.86
CA PRO A 888 39.28 -13.12 7.13
C PRO A 888 37.79 -12.80 7.05
N GLN A 889 37.06 -13.12 8.11
CA GLN A 889 35.64 -12.79 8.24
C GLN A 889 35.45 -11.31 8.62
N ARG A 890 34.46 -10.67 8.02
CA ARG A 890 33.98 -9.35 8.43
C ARG A 890 33.42 -9.45 9.84
N SER A 891 33.87 -8.63 10.78
CA SER A 891 33.33 -8.65 12.14
C SER A 891 33.02 -7.27 12.70
N VAL A 892 31.91 -7.18 13.43
CA VAL A 892 31.46 -5.99 14.15
C VAL A 892 31.18 -6.35 15.60
N GLN A 893 31.53 -5.46 16.51
CA GLN A 893 31.18 -5.55 17.91
C GLN A 893 29.92 -4.71 18.15
N LEU A 894 28.90 -5.35 18.70
CA LEU A 894 27.62 -4.77 19.07
C LEU A 894 27.57 -4.59 20.59
N ARG A 895 27.21 -3.38 21.04
CA ARG A 895 26.85 -3.11 22.43
C ARG A 895 25.33 -3.10 22.56
N VAL A 896 24.77 -4.21 23.03
CA VAL A 896 23.32 -4.41 23.16
C VAL A 896 22.92 -4.38 24.63
N ARG A 897 21.76 -3.79 24.94
CA ARG A 897 21.23 -3.74 26.30
C ARG A 897 19.89 -4.44 26.37
N ALA A 898 19.78 -5.46 27.21
CA ALA A 898 18.54 -6.16 27.45
C ALA A 898 17.63 -5.35 28.38
N LEU A 899 16.32 -5.40 28.17
CA LEU A 899 15.35 -4.74 29.06
C LEU A 899 15.04 -5.55 30.34
N ARG A 900 15.61 -6.76 30.46
CA ARG A 900 15.54 -7.64 31.63
C ARG A 900 16.85 -8.41 31.82
N ASN A 901 17.05 -9.05 32.98
CA ASN A 901 18.21 -9.91 33.21
C ASN A 901 18.20 -11.06 32.20
N ALA A 902 19.30 -11.24 31.48
CA ALA A 902 19.43 -12.22 30.41
C ALA A 902 20.78 -12.91 30.47
N THR A 903 20.84 -14.17 30.06
CA THR A 903 22.08 -14.92 29.91
C THR A 903 22.76 -14.60 28.58
N ALA A 904 24.07 -14.85 28.49
CA ALA A 904 24.80 -14.71 27.22
C ALA A 904 24.19 -15.58 26.10
N GLY A 905 23.61 -16.74 26.45
CA GLY A 905 22.91 -17.62 25.50
C GLY A 905 21.63 -17.02 24.94
N GLU A 906 20.78 -16.41 25.78
CA GLU A 906 19.54 -15.76 25.32
C GLU A 906 19.83 -14.54 24.44
N VAL A 907 20.87 -13.76 24.79
CA VAL A 907 21.36 -12.65 23.96
C VAL A 907 21.88 -13.19 22.63
N ASN A 908 22.64 -14.29 22.64
CA ASN A 908 23.14 -14.91 21.43
C ASN A 908 22.01 -15.29 20.47
N VAL A 909 21.01 -16.05 20.95
CA VAL A 909 19.88 -16.52 20.13
C VAL A 909 19.13 -15.34 19.53
N THR A 910 18.89 -14.29 20.32
CA THR A 910 18.16 -13.11 19.88
C THR A 910 18.95 -12.31 18.84
N VAL A 911 20.24 -12.05 19.09
CA VAL A 911 21.10 -11.32 18.16
C VAL A 911 21.32 -12.14 16.88
N SER A 912 21.49 -13.46 16.96
CA SER A 912 21.57 -14.36 15.80
C SER A 912 20.29 -14.32 14.96
N ALA A 913 19.11 -14.30 15.58
CA ALA A 913 17.85 -14.21 14.87
C ALA A 913 17.70 -12.87 14.13
N ILE A 914 18.08 -11.75 14.77
CA ILE A 914 18.03 -10.42 14.16
C ILE A 914 19.03 -10.32 13.01
N LEU A 915 20.28 -10.72 13.22
CA LEU A 915 21.32 -10.65 12.20
C LEU A 915 21.12 -11.66 11.05
N GLY A 916 20.50 -12.80 11.32
CA GLY A 916 20.06 -13.76 10.30
C GLY A 916 18.89 -13.24 9.45
N SER A 917 18.16 -12.23 9.93
CA SER A 917 17.05 -11.59 9.19
C SER A 917 17.50 -10.48 8.23
N LEU A 918 18.80 -10.18 8.17
CA LEU A 918 19.34 -9.19 7.23
C LEU A 918 19.13 -9.61 5.76
N GLU A 919 18.95 -8.63 4.88
CA GLU A 919 18.68 -8.83 3.45
C GLU A 919 19.76 -9.68 2.76
N VAL A 920 21.03 -9.43 3.11
CA VAL A 920 22.18 -10.21 2.63
C VAL A 920 22.54 -11.29 3.66
N GLN A 921 22.40 -12.55 3.25
CA GLN A 921 22.66 -13.74 4.07
C GLN A 921 24.16 -14.03 4.24
N ALA A 922 24.89 -13.07 4.79
CA ALA A 922 26.33 -13.17 5.05
C ALA A 922 26.65 -13.44 6.53
N PHE A 923 25.68 -13.34 7.43
CA PHE A 923 25.87 -13.63 8.86
C PHE A 923 26.24 -15.10 9.09
N GLN A 924 27.26 -15.34 9.91
CA GLN A 924 27.77 -16.69 10.20
C GLN A 924 27.51 -17.08 11.65
N SER A 925 28.01 -16.27 12.59
CA SER A 925 27.92 -16.57 14.02
C SER A 925 28.20 -15.35 14.89
N ASN A 926 27.80 -15.44 16.15
CA ASN A 926 28.25 -14.52 17.19
C ASN A 926 29.34 -15.19 18.04
N THR A 927 30.30 -14.39 18.49
CA THR A 927 31.42 -14.80 19.34
C THR A 927 31.70 -13.74 20.40
N ASN A 928 32.49 -14.08 21.43
CA ASN A 928 32.92 -13.16 22.49
C ASN A 928 31.77 -12.40 23.17
N ILE A 929 30.70 -13.12 23.54
CA ILE A 929 29.52 -12.55 24.21
C ILE A 929 29.85 -12.34 25.68
N THR A 930 30.08 -11.09 26.07
CA THR A 930 30.51 -10.73 27.43
C THR A 930 29.57 -9.72 28.06
N ARG A 931 29.26 -9.91 29.35
CA ARG A 931 28.44 -8.98 30.12
C ARG A 931 29.30 -7.80 30.58
N MET A 932 28.84 -6.58 30.33
CA MET A 932 29.59 -5.35 30.65
C MET A 932 29.40 -4.95 32.12
N ALA A 933 30.45 -4.40 32.76
CA ALA A 933 30.46 -4.10 34.20
C ALA A 933 29.59 -2.89 34.62
N ALA A 934 29.17 -2.03 33.68
CA ALA A 934 28.36 -0.84 33.94
C ALA A 934 26.87 -1.09 33.65
N GLY A 935 26.10 -1.46 34.68
CA GLY A 935 24.67 -1.72 34.60
C GLY A 935 24.35 -3.12 34.04
N GLY A 936 23.89 -4.03 34.91
CA GLY A 936 23.82 -5.49 34.71
C GLY A 936 22.99 -6.07 33.56
N PHE A 937 22.62 -5.26 32.56
CA PHE A 937 21.87 -5.66 31.37
C PHE A 937 22.57 -5.39 30.04
N ALA A 938 23.79 -4.83 30.04
CA ALA A 938 24.56 -4.54 28.83
C ALA A 938 25.51 -5.69 28.45
N PHE A 939 25.56 -6.02 27.15
CA PHE A 939 26.38 -7.08 26.57
C PHE A 939 27.18 -6.56 25.38
N ALA A 940 28.43 -7.01 25.26
CA ALA A 940 29.22 -6.89 24.05
C ALA A 940 29.15 -8.21 23.26
N VAL A 941 28.80 -8.15 21.98
CA VAL A 941 28.68 -9.31 21.08
C VAL A 941 29.50 -9.06 19.82
N VAL A 942 30.41 -9.96 19.45
CA VAL A 942 31.15 -9.87 18.18
C VAL A 942 30.46 -10.74 17.13
N ALA A 943 29.75 -10.10 16.20
CA ALA A 943 29.09 -10.76 15.08
C ALA A 943 30.04 -10.91 13.89
N LYS A 944 30.09 -12.11 13.31
CA LYS A 944 30.94 -12.45 12.15
C LYS A 944 30.12 -12.67 10.90
N PHE A 945 30.62 -12.16 9.77
CA PHE A 945 30.03 -12.20 8.45
C PHE A 945 31.06 -12.68 7.42
N ALA A 946 30.63 -13.48 6.44
CA ALA A 946 31.52 -14.03 5.42
C ALA A 946 31.61 -13.09 4.21
N TYR A 947 32.83 -12.66 3.87
CA TYR A 947 33.11 -12.09 2.56
C TYR A 947 33.09 -13.19 1.48
N ASN A 948 32.73 -12.82 0.25
CA ASN A 948 32.90 -13.65 -0.93
C ASN A 948 33.27 -12.78 -2.14
N SER A 949 33.43 -13.37 -3.32
CA SER A 949 33.80 -12.63 -4.53
C SER A 949 32.69 -11.74 -5.11
N SER A 950 31.48 -11.71 -4.52
CA SER A 950 30.33 -10.95 -5.02
C SER A 950 30.40 -9.48 -4.62
N GLY A 951 30.29 -8.58 -5.61
CA GLY A 951 30.37 -7.13 -5.38
C GLY A 951 29.24 -6.62 -4.49
N SER A 952 28.03 -7.16 -4.66
CA SER A 952 26.87 -6.86 -3.80
C SER A 952 27.08 -7.23 -2.33
N VAL A 953 27.74 -8.35 -2.04
CA VAL A 953 28.03 -8.78 -0.66
C VAL A 953 29.13 -7.93 -0.06
N ILE A 954 30.19 -7.64 -0.82
CA ILE A 954 31.29 -6.78 -0.39
C ILE A 954 30.78 -5.36 -0.10
N GLN A 955 29.97 -4.80 -1.00
CA GLN A 955 29.37 -3.47 -0.84
C GLN A 955 28.46 -3.42 0.39
N PHE A 956 27.55 -4.39 0.54
CA PHE A 956 26.68 -4.45 1.71
C PHE A 956 27.49 -4.54 3.02
N LEU A 957 28.49 -5.42 3.07
CA LEU A 957 29.30 -5.64 4.28
C LEU A 957 30.20 -4.44 4.64
N ASN A 958 30.59 -3.65 3.64
CA ASN A 958 31.48 -2.50 3.84
C ASN A 958 30.72 -1.20 4.07
N GLU A 959 29.63 -0.95 3.34
CA GLU A 959 28.94 0.35 3.34
C GLU A 959 27.60 0.31 4.10
N ASP A 960 26.81 -0.75 3.90
CA ASP A 960 25.40 -0.77 4.36
C ASP A 960 25.19 -1.52 5.68
N LEU A 961 26.15 -2.37 6.09
CA LEU A 961 26.00 -3.32 7.20
C LEU A 961 25.59 -2.64 8.52
N VAL A 962 26.23 -1.54 8.89
CA VAL A 962 25.93 -0.83 10.15
C VAL A 962 24.51 -0.24 10.13
N GLY A 963 24.08 0.30 8.98
CA GLY A 963 22.72 0.78 8.78
C GLY A 963 21.69 -0.36 8.85
N ALA A 964 21.98 -1.48 8.19
CA ALA A 964 21.12 -2.65 8.18
C ALA A 964 20.96 -3.29 9.57
N ILE A 965 22.05 -3.39 10.34
CA ILE A 965 22.03 -3.87 11.73
C ILE A 965 21.17 -2.95 12.61
N THR A 966 21.42 -1.64 12.57
CA THR A 966 20.64 -0.68 13.39
C THR A 966 19.18 -0.61 12.98
N GLY A 967 18.85 -0.77 11.69
CA GLY A 967 17.48 -0.92 11.20
C GLY A 967 16.80 -2.16 11.76
N ALA A 968 17.41 -3.34 11.59
CA ALA A 968 16.84 -4.62 12.02
C ALA A 968 16.56 -4.69 13.53
N PHE A 969 17.47 -4.16 14.36
CA PHE A 969 17.28 -4.10 15.81
C PHE A 969 16.13 -3.16 16.23
N ASN A 970 15.86 -2.12 15.44
CA ASN A 970 14.88 -1.09 15.78
C ASN A 970 13.49 -1.36 15.19
N GLU A 971 13.40 -2.08 14.07
CA GLU A 971 12.15 -2.54 13.46
C GLU A 971 11.44 -3.60 14.30
N GLN A 972 12.18 -4.53 14.91
CA GLN A 972 11.60 -5.55 15.81
C GLN A 972 10.92 -4.97 17.06
N ARG A 973 11.14 -3.69 17.39
CA ARG A 973 10.42 -3.00 18.48
C ARG A 973 9.00 -2.55 18.04
N GLY A 974 8.75 -2.47 16.73
CA GLY A 974 7.47 -2.11 16.13
C GLY A 974 6.51 -3.31 15.95
N GLU A 975 7.00 -4.54 16.05
CA GLU A 975 6.19 -5.77 16.03
C GLU A 975 5.96 -6.24 17.47
N ARG A 976 4.77 -6.00 18.03
CA ARG A 976 4.31 -6.65 19.26
C ARG A 976 3.10 -7.53 18.95
N ASP A 977 3.33 -8.84 19.08
CA ASP A 977 2.46 -9.84 19.72
C ASP A 977 2.67 -11.23 19.10
N ALA A 978 3.82 -11.85 19.43
CA ALA A 978 4.02 -13.29 19.38
C ALA A 978 5.16 -13.66 20.36
N GLY A 979 4.94 -14.69 21.17
CA GLY A 979 5.69 -14.94 22.40
C GLY A 979 7.21 -15.16 22.28
N ALA A 980 7.87 -14.79 23.39
CA ALA A 980 9.18 -15.27 23.87
C ALA A 980 10.47 -14.86 23.13
N GLN A 981 10.62 -13.62 22.65
CA GLN A 981 11.94 -13.04 22.34
C GLN A 981 12.40 -12.02 23.40
N LEU A 982 13.69 -12.06 23.76
CA LEU A 982 14.31 -11.12 24.69
C LEU A 982 14.29 -9.71 24.11
N LEU A 983 13.63 -8.77 24.77
CA LEU A 983 13.54 -7.39 24.30
C LEU A 983 14.86 -6.64 24.54
N LEU A 984 15.44 -6.11 23.46
CA LEU A 984 16.65 -5.29 23.47
C LEU A 984 16.29 -3.80 23.32
N GLU A 985 17.07 -2.91 23.95
CA GLU A 985 16.96 -1.48 23.76
C GLU A 985 17.29 -1.07 22.32
N ARG A 986 16.86 0.14 21.93
CA ARG A 986 17.13 0.71 20.61
C ARG A 986 18.65 0.73 20.36
N LEU A 987 19.09 0.15 19.25
CA LEU A 987 20.49 0.13 18.88
C LEU A 987 20.82 1.36 18.04
N HIS A 988 21.75 2.18 18.51
CA HIS A 988 22.26 3.34 17.78
C HIS A 988 23.52 2.99 17.00
N ARG A 989 23.86 3.77 15.96
CA ARG A 989 25.08 3.55 15.16
C ARG A 989 26.34 3.52 16.03
N ASP A 990 26.42 4.37 17.05
CA ASP A 990 27.55 4.45 17.98
C ASP A 990 27.72 3.18 18.85
N ASN A 991 26.74 2.28 18.84
CA ASN A 991 26.80 1.00 19.53
C ASN A 991 27.36 -0.15 18.65
N VAL A 992 27.65 0.13 17.38
CA VAL A 992 28.22 -0.81 16.42
C VAL A 992 29.63 -0.34 16.05
N THR A 993 30.64 -1.11 16.41
CA THR A 993 32.05 -0.80 16.12
C THR A 993 32.65 -1.86 15.23
N ASP A 994 33.33 -1.44 14.17
CA ASP A 994 34.05 -2.34 13.27
C ASP A 994 35.25 -2.98 13.97
N VAL A 995 35.35 -4.32 13.89
CA VAL A 995 36.48 -5.08 14.47
C VAL A 995 37.41 -5.54 13.36
N VAL A 996 36.87 -6.18 12.33
CA VAL A 996 37.60 -6.52 11.09
C VAL A 996 36.76 -6.06 9.92
N LYS A 997 37.29 -5.16 9.10
CA LYS A 997 36.68 -4.68 7.86
C LYS A 997 37.78 -4.58 6.81
N LEU A 998 37.63 -5.30 5.70
CA LEU A 998 38.60 -5.30 4.61
C LEU A 998 38.11 -4.41 3.48
N THR A 999 39.00 -3.55 2.99
CA THR A 999 38.79 -2.79 1.76
C THR A 999 38.82 -3.70 0.53
N VAL A 1000 38.30 -3.23 -0.61
CA VAL A 1000 38.39 -3.96 -1.88
C VAL A 1000 39.86 -4.22 -2.26
N ALA A 1001 40.77 -3.30 -1.95
CA ALA A 1001 42.20 -3.48 -2.22
C ALA A 1001 42.79 -4.63 -1.38
N GLU A 1002 42.43 -4.72 -0.10
CA GLU A 1002 42.90 -5.79 0.79
C GLU A 1002 42.26 -7.14 0.46
N LEU A 1003 40.95 -7.15 0.12
CA LEU A 1003 40.24 -8.36 -0.29
C LEU A 1003 40.85 -8.98 -1.55
N ARG A 1004 41.38 -8.17 -2.47
CA ARG A 1004 42.01 -8.64 -3.72
C ARG A 1004 43.11 -9.68 -3.47
N HIS A 1005 43.86 -9.58 -2.37
CA HIS A 1005 44.94 -10.52 -2.04
C HIS A 1005 44.46 -11.93 -1.70
N TYR A 1006 43.18 -12.09 -1.35
CA TYR A 1006 42.58 -13.38 -0.98
C TYR A 1006 41.84 -14.05 -2.14
N PHE A 1007 41.87 -13.47 -3.34
CA PHE A 1007 41.28 -14.06 -4.54
C PHE A 1007 42.39 -14.28 -5.57
N SER A 1008 42.46 -15.49 -6.13
CA SER A 1008 43.48 -15.85 -7.13
C SER A 1008 42.84 -16.44 -8.37
N CYS A 1009 43.35 -16.02 -9.54
CA CYS A 1009 42.95 -16.54 -10.84
C CYS A 1009 43.77 -17.75 -11.30
N GLY A 1010 44.87 -18.09 -10.61
CA GLY A 1010 45.86 -19.07 -11.08
C GLY A 1010 45.53 -20.54 -10.83
N ARG A 1011 44.40 -20.87 -10.18
CA ARG A 1011 44.12 -22.25 -9.73
C ARG A 1011 43.66 -23.20 -10.85
N TYR A 1012 43.29 -22.69 -12.02
CA TYR A 1012 42.81 -23.48 -13.16
C TYR A 1012 43.89 -23.78 -14.23
N GLY A 1013 45.17 -23.51 -13.94
CA GLY A 1013 46.29 -23.93 -14.80
C GLY A 1013 46.54 -23.09 -16.06
N TYR A 1014 46.11 -21.81 -16.09
CA TYR A 1014 46.41 -20.88 -17.17
C TYR A 1014 47.11 -19.63 -16.62
N GLU A 1015 48.28 -19.31 -17.16
CA GLU A 1015 49.01 -18.10 -16.77
C GLU A 1015 48.44 -16.84 -17.45
N GLY A 1016 48.41 -15.72 -16.73
CA GLY A 1016 48.09 -14.42 -17.31
C GLY A 1016 46.66 -13.90 -17.12
N TYR A 1017 45.72 -14.67 -16.54
CA TYR A 1017 44.41 -14.12 -16.14
C TYR A 1017 44.56 -13.00 -15.11
N GLN A 1018 43.88 -11.87 -15.36
CA GLN A 1018 43.97 -10.70 -14.50
C GLN A 1018 42.72 -10.59 -13.63
N LEU A 1019 42.93 -10.52 -12.32
CA LEU A 1019 41.87 -10.28 -11.36
C LEU A 1019 41.42 -8.82 -11.42
N ASP A 1020 40.14 -8.60 -11.71
CA ASP A 1020 39.52 -7.28 -11.72
C ASP A 1020 38.35 -7.19 -10.74
N TYR A 1021 37.97 -5.97 -10.37
CA TYR A 1021 36.80 -5.72 -9.52
C TYR A 1021 35.79 -4.86 -10.27
N VAL A 1022 34.63 -5.42 -10.57
CA VAL A 1022 33.59 -4.77 -11.39
C VAL A 1022 32.37 -4.48 -10.53
N GLY A 1023 32.27 -3.24 -10.01
CA GLY A 1023 31.08 -2.69 -9.35
C GLY A 1023 30.27 -3.69 -8.50
N THR A 1024 28.99 -3.87 -8.85
CA THR A 1024 28.04 -4.80 -8.19
C THR A 1024 28.30 -6.29 -8.51
N THR A 1025 29.11 -6.59 -9.51
CA THR A 1025 29.45 -7.97 -9.93
C THR A 1025 30.51 -8.57 -9.02
N GLY A 1026 31.52 -7.77 -8.64
CA GLY A 1026 32.58 -8.14 -7.70
C GLY A 1026 33.89 -8.55 -8.37
N PHE A 1027 34.65 -9.42 -7.69
CA PHE A 1027 35.90 -9.94 -8.20
C PHE A 1027 35.68 -10.92 -9.34
N ILE A 1028 36.35 -10.68 -10.46
CA ILE A 1028 36.24 -11.49 -11.66
C ILE A 1028 37.62 -11.67 -12.31
N CYS A 1029 37.92 -12.88 -12.76
CA CYS A 1029 39.14 -13.18 -13.50
C CYS A 1029 38.87 -12.97 -14.99
N ILE A 1030 39.55 -12.00 -15.58
CA ILE A 1030 39.37 -11.60 -16.97
C ILE A 1030 40.59 -12.02 -17.79
N SER A 1031 40.32 -12.58 -18.97
CA SER A 1031 41.35 -12.95 -19.94
C SER A 1031 42.01 -11.69 -20.55
N PRO A 1032 43.36 -11.62 -20.67
CA PRO A 1032 44.05 -10.53 -21.37
C PRO A 1032 43.55 -10.33 -22.80
N CYS A 1033 43.10 -11.39 -23.49
CA CYS A 1033 42.53 -11.27 -24.83
C CYS A 1033 41.30 -10.35 -24.88
N LYS A 1034 40.47 -10.34 -23.83
CA LYS A 1034 39.34 -9.39 -23.71
C LYS A 1034 39.76 -7.99 -23.30
N LYS A 1035 40.98 -7.84 -22.78
CA LYS A 1035 41.60 -6.55 -22.43
C LYS A 1035 42.47 -5.97 -23.56
N GLY A 1036 42.33 -6.49 -24.79
CA GLY A 1036 43.03 -5.96 -25.97
C GLY A 1036 44.51 -6.35 -26.03
N TYR A 1037 44.87 -7.55 -25.61
CA TYR A 1037 46.27 -8.03 -25.64
C TYR A 1037 46.93 -8.01 -27.03
N CYS A 1038 46.16 -8.22 -28.11
CA CYS A 1038 46.67 -8.10 -29.48
C CYS A 1038 46.36 -6.73 -30.08
N GLN A 1039 47.39 -6.09 -30.64
CA GLN A 1039 47.27 -4.79 -31.28
C GLN A 1039 46.89 -4.92 -32.76
N HIS A 1040 46.52 -3.79 -33.38
CA HIS A 1040 46.23 -3.67 -34.81
C HIS A 1040 45.25 -4.71 -35.38
N GLY A 1041 44.24 -5.12 -34.59
CA GLY A 1041 43.21 -6.07 -35.03
C GLY A 1041 43.67 -7.53 -35.08
N GLY A 1042 44.81 -7.87 -34.49
CA GLY A 1042 45.25 -9.26 -34.34
C GLY A 1042 44.24 -10.12 -33.57
N LYS A 1043 44.03 -11.36 -34.02
CA LYS A 1043 43.11 -12.29 -33.36
C LYS A 1043 43.81 -12.93 -32.16
N CYS A 1044 43.31 -12.65 -30.96
CA CYS A 1044 43.84 -13.17 -29.70
C CYS A 1044 43.23 -14.53 -29.33
N GLN A 1045 44.08 -15.48 -28.92
CA GLN A 1045 43.68 -16.73 -28.31
C GLN A 1045 44.42 -16.91 -26.98
N HIS A 1046 43.73 -17.36 -25.92
CA HIS A 1046 44.36 -17.58 -24.61
C HIS A 1046 44.58 -19.08 -24.39
N LEU A 1047 45.83 -19.51 -24.51
CA LEU A 1047 46.30 -20.89 -24.38
C LEU A 1047 46.87 -21.16 -22.97
N PRO A 1048 47.10 -22.41 -22.55
CA PRO A 1048 47.60 -22.75 -21.20
C PRO A 1048 48.86 -21.98 -20.79
N GLU A 1049 49.75 -21.73 -21.74
CA GLU A 1049 51.01 -21.01 -21.54
C GLU A 1049 50.85 -19.47 -21.56
N GLY A 1050 49.65 -18.95 -21.83
CA GLY A 1050 49.31 -17.53 -21.87
C GLY A 1050 48.62 -17.06 -23.17
N PRO A 1051 48.32 -15.76 -23.29
CA PRO A 1051 47.68 -15.18 -24.47
C PRO A 1051 48.63 -15.12 -25.67
N THR A 1052 48.16 -15.57 -26.84
CA THR A 1052 48.87 -15.62 -28.12
C THR A 1052 48.11 -14.82 -29.18
N CYS A 1053 48.84 -14.08 -30.02
CA CYS A 1053 48.26 -13.28 -31.08
C CYS A 1053 48.51 -13.89 -32.45
N SER A 1054 47.47 -13.93 -33.27
CA SER A 1054 47.59 -14.22 -34.70
C SER A 1054 47.43 -12.92 -35.49
N CYS A 1055 48.53 -12.46 -36.08
CA CYS A 1055 48.62 -11.22 -36.83
C CYS A 1055 48.18 -11.49 -38.27
N VAL A 1056 46.97 -11.04 -38.62
CA VAL A 1056 46.45 -11.21 -39.97
C VAL A 1056 46.71 -9.92 -40.75
N PRO A 1057 47.32 -9.99 -41.96
CA PRO A 1057 47.45 -8.81 -42.82
C PRO A 1057 46.09 -8.18 -43.09
N PHE A 1058 46.03 -6.86 -43.05
CA PHE A 1058 44.82 -6.12 -43.37
C PHE A 1058 45.16 -4.91 -44.24
N SER A 1059 44.36 -4.70 -45.30
CA SER A 1059 44.60 -3.65 -46.29
C SER A 1059 46.03 -3.78 -46.87
N VAL A 1060 46.79 -2.67 -46.88
CA VAL A 1060 48.16 -2.61 -47.36
C VAL A 1060 49.19 -2.97 -46.30
N PHE A 1061 48.80 -3.23 -45.05
CA PHE A 1061 49.72 -3.48 -43.93
C PHE A 1061 49.74 -4.95 -43.50
N SER A 1062 50.91 -5.42 -43.12
CA SER A 1062 51.20 -6.75 -42.58
C SER A 1062 51.77 -6.57 -41.17
N PRO A 1063 50.94 -6.72 -40.13
CA PRO A 1063 51.40 -6.63 -38.75
C PRO A 1063 52.19 -7.89 -38.36
N ALA A 1064 53.23 -7.71 -37.54
CA ALA A 1064 54.14 -8.74 -37.03
C ALA A 1064 54.56 -8.42 -35.58
N GLY A 1065 55.24 -9.35 -34.90
CA GLY A 1065 55.56 -9.23 -33.47
C GLY A 1065 54.63 -10.10 -32.61
N VAL A 1066 54.98 -10.24 -31.32
CA VAL A 1066 54.34 -11.21 -30.41
C VAL A 1066 52.91 -10.80 -30.05
N GLN A 1067 52.62 -9.50 -30.08
CA GLN A 1067 51.31 -8.87 -29.88
C GLN A 1067 50.79 -8.17 -31.15
N CYS A 1068 51.39 -8.43 -32.32
CA CYS A 1068 51.10 -7.73 -33.58
C CYS A 1068 51.41 -6.22 -33.55
N GLU A 1069 52.40 -5.85 -32.75
CA GLU A 1069 52.79 -4.45 -32.48
C GLU A 1069 53.59 -3.79 -33.62
N GLN A 1070 54.24 -4.57 -34.48
CA GLN A 1070 55.06 -4.07 -35.60
C GLN A 1070 54.22 -4.05 -36.89
N LEU A 1071 54.27 -2.98 -37.68
CA LEU A 1071 53.52 -2.85 -38.94
C LEU A 1071 54.47 -2.66 -40.12
N ALA A 1072 54.36 -3.53 -41.14
CA ALA A 1072 55.06 -3.39 -42.42
C ALA A 1072 54.08 -3.22 -43.57
N VAL A 1073 54.48 -2.61 -44.70
CA VAL A 1073 53.63 -2.53 -45.91
C VAL A 1073 53.81 -3.80 -46.74
N SER A 1074 52.70 -4.41 -47.18
CA SER A 1074 52.72 -5.62 -48.01
C SER A 1074 53.39 -5.35 -49.36
N LEU A 1075 54.20 -6.28 -49.84
CA LEU A 1075 54.95 -6.16 -51.09
C LEU A 1075 54.02 -5.89 -52.30
N THR A 1076 52.84 -6.51 -52.31
CA THR A 1076 51.81 -6.31 -53.34
C THR A 1076 51.22 -4.90 -53.31
N ALA A 1077 51.01 -4.32 -52.13
CA ALA A 1077 50.55 -2.94 -52.02
C ALA A 1077 51.65 -1.93 -52.38
N PHE A 1078 52.90 -2.20 -51.99
CA PHE A 1078 54.05 -1.38 -52.38
C PHE A 1078 54.22 -1.38 -53.90
N LEU A 1079 54.17 -2.55 -54.55
CA LEU A 1079 54.22 -2.68 -56.01
C LEU A 1079 53.00 -2.03 -56.68
N GLY A 1080 51.80 -2.16 -56.12
CA GLY A 1080 50.59 -1.52 -56.63
C GLY A 1080 50.65 0.02 -56.57
N ILE A 1081 51.15 0.58 -55.46
CA ILE A 1081 51.37 2.02 -55.30
C ILE A 1081 52.47 2.50 -56.26
N LEU A 1082 53.56 1.74 -56.42
CA LEU A 1082 54.66 2.07 -57.32
C LEU A 1082 54.22 2.06 -58.79
N VAL A 1083 53.48 1.01 -59.23
CA VAL A 1083 52.96 0.90 -60.59
C VAL A 1083 51.89 1.96 -60.86
N GLY A 1084 51.01 2.23 -59.88
CA GLY A 1084 50.02 3.31 -59.99
C GLY A 1084 50.66 4.68 -60.12
N ALA A 1085 51.71 4.97 -59.33
CA ALA A 1085 52.47 6.21 -59.42
C ALA A 1085 53.21 6.33 -60.76
N LEU A 1086 53.81 5.25 -61.26
CA LEU A 1086 54.47 5.22 -62.57
C LEU A 1086 53.46 5.40 -63.72
N ALA A 1087 52.28 4.78 -63.65
CA ALA A 1087 51.21 4.95 -64.62
C ALA A 1087 50.67 6.38 -64.63
N LEU A 1088 50.50 7.00 -63.46
CA LEU A 1088 50.12 8.42 -63.33
C LEU A 1088 51.20 9.34 -63.91
N LEU A 1089 52.48 9.04 -63.66
CA LEU A 1089 53.60 9.78 -64.23
C LEU A 1089 53.64 9.67 -65.76
N CYS A 1090 53.40 8.47 -66.31
CA CYS A 1090 53.25 8.26 -67.75
C CYS A 1090 52.05 9.02 -68.31
N LEU A 1091 50.90 9.00 -67.64
CA LEU A 1091 49.72 9.77 -68.03
C LEU A 1091 50.03 11.27 -68.05
N LEU A 1092 50.64 11.80 -66.99
CA LEU A 1092 51.06 13.19 -66.91
C LEU A 1092 52.05 13.57 -68.02
N LEU A 1093 53.03 12.70 -68.32
CA LEU A 1093 53.97 12.88 -69.43
C LEU A 1093 53.28 12.83 -70.79
N THR A 1094 52.32 11.93 -71.00
CA THR A 1094 51.54 11.87 -72.25
C THR A 1094 50.64 13.09 -72.41
N THR A 1095 50.00 13.57 -71.34
CA THR A 1095 49.21 14.81 -71.36
C THR A 1095 50.08 16.03 -71.59
N ALA A 1096 51.30 16.07 -71.03
CA ALA A 1096 52.26 17.14 -71.28
C ALA A 1096 52.78 17.10 -72.73
N CYS A 1097 53.02 15.92 -73.29
CA CYS A 1097 53.40 15.76 -74.70
C CYS A 1097 52.25 16.13 -75.65
N LEU A 1098 51.00 15.74 -75.35
CA LEU A 1098 49.81 16.14 -76.10
C LEU A 1098 49.58 17.64 -76.03
N ALA A 1099 49.72 18.25 -74.84
CA ALA A 1099 49.63 19.70 -74.67
C ALA A 1099 50.75 20.44 -75.43
N SER A 1100 51.95 19.87 -75.52
CA SER A 1100 53.06 20.44 -76.32
C SER A 1100 52.90 20.25 -77.83
N HIS A 1101 52.03 19.33 -78.28
CA HIS A 1101 51.73 19.10 -79.70
C HIS A 1101 50.52 19.90 -80.22
N LEU A 1102 49.68 20.40 -79.29
CA LEU A 1102 48.49 21.22 -79.56
C LEU A 1102 48.75 22.74 -79.38
N CYS A 1103 49.95 23.13 -78.95
CA CYS A 1103 50.42 24.51 -78.84
C CYS A 1103 51.33 24.92 -80.00
#